data_AF-G0UGN7-F1
#
_entry.id   AF-G0UGN7-F1
#
_cell.length_a   1.000
_cell.length_b   1.000
_cell.length_c   1.000
_cell.angle_alpha   90.00
_cell.angle_beta   90.00
_cell.angle_gamma   90.00
#
_symmetry.space_group_name_H-M   'P 1'
#
loop_
_entity.id
_entity.type
_entity.pdbx_description
1 polymer ?
#
loop_
_entity_poly.entity_id
_entity_poly.type
_entity_poly.pdbx_seq_one_letter_code
_entity_poly.pdbx_strand_id
1 'polypeptide(L)'
;MENRKTANILWFDQLHRSDVDLVGGKSSSLGELTSVTNIPVPYGFATTTHAYRDFMTRTGANDKIKVLLDSIDDYENSKELHEACAKIRQVITDSEMPADLVAEIKQSYADLAEKVGESLPFVAIRSSATAEDLPDASFAGQQESYLNIQGGDDVVQKIKECYASLFTERATYYRHKQNFLHDQVALSATIQMMVFSKAAGVMFSVNVGTGDDTKIIVDSVWGLGEYLVQGTVTPDDFIVDKETLKIVSKDVTTKEIALKRLPGGGVEEQKLSAEKANQPSLTDEQIQELAGYAKAIEKHYGCYMDMEFALDEKTNKLWLVQARPETVWSQKNKKHSTEKEEQPMTSNENQTVLVKGLPASPGIASGKVHVIENPEDIDQFEAGEILVTAMTSPDWVPVMKKAKAIITNNGGRTCHAAIVSREMQIPCLVGTISRGVAAMDVLKTGDVITVDAKNGVVYDGEVQSILAPAKQAPADGEMVQQAEYFAPTATQVMMNLGDPELAEKYANLPADGVGLMREEFIWTSYIHEHPLYLIKQGKSEKVIEMLAEGISKVARAMSPRPVVLRLSDFKSSEYRNLKGGEEYEPHEPADLLGWRGASRYYDPNFIEAFKLELAAVKKVREEFGLTNLNVMLPFVRTVTEAQKVTDIMAAAGLVRSANFKVYMMAEIPANIILADQFNQFIDGYSIGSNDLTMLLLGLDRNNDTVSSLFDERNLTVKRAIAHLIAAAHKDGKTVSICGQAPSQYPEFTEFLIQQGIDYVSVNPDMVKTTKHNVAHFEQRVILDKATGKGRQDQTNYQW
;
A
#
# COMPACT_ATOMS: atom_id res chain seq x y z
N MET A 1 -22.28 -27.66 10.16
CA MET A 1 -21.48 -26.41 10.13
C MET A 1 -21.15 -25.89 11.52
N GLU A 2 -22.06 -25.94 12.51
CA GLU A 2 -21.78 -25.46 13.89
C GLU A 2 -20.56 -26.12 14.58
N ASN A 3 -20.32 -27.42 14.36
CA ASN A 3 -19.25 -28.16 15.05
C ASN A 3 -17.81 -27.72 14.68
N ARG A 4 -17.60 -27.02 13.55
CA ARG A 4 -16.24 -26.60 13.13
C ARG A 4 -15.78 -25.32 13.80
N LYS A 5 -16.71 -24.43 14.20
CA LYS A 5 -16.38 -23.14 14.83
C LYS A 5 -15.92 -23.27 16.29
N THR A 6 -16.25 -24.40 16.91
CA THR A 6 -15.92 -24.74 18.30
C THR A 6 -14.92 -25.88 18.41
N ALA A 7 -14.39 -26.38 17.28
CA ALA A 7 -13.36 -27.40 17.30
C ALA A 7 -12.03 -26.78 17.75
N ASN A 8 -11.25 -27.48 18.57
CA ASN A 8 -9.92 -27.02 18.95
C ASN A 8 -8.87 -27.32 17.87
N ILE A 9 -9.09 -28.38 17.10
CA ILE A 9 -8.17 -28.87 16.07
C ILE A 9 -8.92 -29.11 14.78
N LEU A 10 -8.30 -28.75 13.65
CA LEU A 10 -8.76 -29.07 12.31
C LEU A 10 -7.60 -29.62 11.48
N TRP A 11 -7.85 -30.72 10.76
CA TRP A 11 -6.87 -31.34 9.87
C TRP A 11 -6.81 -30.63 8.52
N PHE A 12 -5.68 -30.72 7.81
CA PHE A 12 -5.53 -29.98 6.54
C PHE A 12 -6.58 -30.37 5.47
N ASP A 13 -7.03 -31.61 5.46
CA ASP A 13 -8.12 -32.07 4.56
C ASP A 13 -9.52 -31.55 4.96
N GLN A 14 -9.64 -30.92 6.13
CA GLN A 14 -10.86 -30.28 6.62
C GLN A 14 -10.81 -28.75 6.49
N LEU A 15 -9.74 -28.18 5.94
CA LEU A 15 -9.51 -26.74 5.87
C LEU A 15 -9.63 -26.23 4.44
N HIS A 16 -10.23 -25.05 4.30
CA HIS A 16 -10.39 -24.35 3.03
C HIS A 16 -9.94 -22.90 3.14
N ARG A 17 -9.75 -22.25 1.99
CA ARG A 17 -9.37 -20.83 1.89
C ARG A 17 -10.33 -19.88 2.63
N SER A 18 -11.60 -20.24 2.81
CA SER A 18 -12.57 -19.41 3.55
C SER A 18 -12.41 -19.48 5.08
N ASP A 19 -11.54 -20.35 5.60
CA ASP A 19 -11.41 -20.61 7.04
C ASP A 19 -10.32 -19.76 7.72
N VAL A 20 -9.91 -18.63 7.11
CA VAL A 20 -8.90 -17.70 7.67
C VAL A 20 -9.23 -17.27 9.09
N ASP A 21 -10.50 -16.98 9.40
CA ASP A 21 -10.91 -16.59 10.76
C ASP A 21 -10.79 -17.71 11.81
N LEU A 22 -10.76 -18.97 11.35
CA LEU A 22 -10.68 -20.14 12.22
C LEU A 22 -9.25 -20.58 12.47
N VAL A 23 -8.36 -20.46 11.49
CA VAL A 23 -7.00 -21.03 11.55
C VAL A 23 -5.89 -20.11 11.00
N GLY A 24 -6.19 -18.85 10.67
CA GLY A 24 -5.25 -17.92 10.06
C GLY A 24 -4.96 -18.22 8.59
N GLY A 25 -4.26 -17.29 7.93
CA GLY A 25 -4.03 -17.32 6.49
C GLY A 25 -3.19 -18.51 6.04
N LYS A 26 -2.06 -18.80 6.71
CA LYS A 26 -1.17 -19.93 6.35
C LYS A 26 -1.84 -21.28 6.45
N SER A 27 -2.47 -21.60 7.59
CA SER A 27 -3.14 -22.90 7.77
C SER A 27 -4.30 -23.08 6.79
N SER A 28 -5.07 -22.02 6.53
CA SER A 28 -6.18 -22.06 5.55
C SER A 28 -5.67 -22.34 4.13
N SER A 29 -4.53 -21.77 3.75
CA SER A 29 -3.93 -21.97 2.43
C SER A 29 -3.31 -23.36 2.29
N LEU A 30 -2.63 -23.87 3.32
CA LEU A 30 -2.14 -25.26 3.34
C LEU A 30 -3.29 -26.27 3.27
N GLY A 31 -4.39 -25.97 3.94
CA GLY A 31 -5.62 -26.73 3.87
C GLY A 31 -6.23 -26.76 2.47
N GLU A 32 -6.34 -25.59 1.83
CA GLU A 32 -6.85 -25.44 0.47
C GLU A 32 -6.03 -26.25 -0.54
N LEU A 33 -4.70 -26.18 -0.44
CA LEU A 33 -3.80 -27.00 -1.26
C LEU A 33 -4.02 -28.49 -1.03
N THR A 34 -4.11 -28.92 0.23
CA THR A 34 -4.25 -30.35 0.59
C THR A 34 -5.61 -30.91 0.17
N SER A 35 -6.68 -30.13 0.31
CA SER A 35 -8.06 -30.59 0.12
C SER A 35 -8.55 -30.51 -1.33
N VAL A 36 -8.05 -29.55 -2.10
CA VAL A 36 -8.58 -29.27 -3.46
C VAL A 36 -7.56 -29.53 -4.57
N THR A 37 -6.25 -29.49 -4.28
CA THR A 37 -5.21 -29.68 -5.30
C THR A 37 -4.55 -31.06 -5.18
N ASN A 38 -4.05 -31.61 -6.29
CA ASN A 38 -3.28 -32.86 -6.28
C ASN A 38 -1.78 -32.63 -6.03
N ILE A 39 -1.45 -31.56 -5.31
CA ILE A 39 -0.06 -31.09 -5.11
C ILE A 39 0.44 -31.65 -3.77
N PRO A 40 1.68 -32.16 -3.73
CA PRO A 40 2.24 -32.73 -2.51
C PRO A 40 2.48 -31.66 -1.44
N VAL A 41 1.64 -31.64 -0.42
CA VAL A 41 1.80 -30.84 0.81
C VAL A 41 2.12 -31.79 1.97
N PRO A 42 3.13 -31.50 2.81
CA PRO A 42 3.36 -32.29 4.02
C PRO A 42 2.13 -32.22 4.91
N TYR A 43 1.59 -33.37 5.26
CA TYR A 43 0.32 -33.46 5.97
C TYR A 43 0.46 -32.99 7.42
N GLY A 44 -0.66 -32.59 8.02
CA GLY A 44 -0.67 -31.97 9.34
C GLY A 44 -2.06 -31.55 9.80
N PHE A 45 -2.07 -30.82 10.90
CA PHE A 45 -3.27 -30.24 11.51
C PHE A 45 -2.94 -28.85 12.07
N ALA A 46 -3.98 -28.05 12.35
CA ALA A 46 -3.84 -26.74 12.96
C ALA A 46 -4.69 -26.65 14.23
N THR A 47 -4.19 -25.95 15.24
CA THR A 47 -5.04 -25.47 16.33
C THR A 47 -5.90 -24.32 15.84
N THR A 48 -7.11 -24.17 16.37
CA THR A 48 -8.01 -23.10 15.94
C THR A 48 -7.85 -21.85 16.79
N THR A 49 -8.36 -20.72 16.28
CA THR A 49 -8.51 -19.48 17.06
C THR A 49 -9.43 -19.67 18.26
N HIS A 50 -10.32 -20.68 18.24
CA HIS A 50 -11.11 -21.09 19.40
C HIS A 50 -10.21 -21.71 20.48
N ALA A 51 -9.34 -22.66 20.14
CA ALA A 51 -8.40 -23.27 21.09
C ALA A 51 -7.47 -22.23 21.75
N TYR A 52 -6.97 -21.27 20.96
CA TYR A 52 -6.20 -20.14 21.48
C TYR A 52 -7.01 -19.33 22.50
N ARG A 53 -8.23 -18.91 22.13
CA ARG A 53 -9.09 -18.11 23.01
C ARG A 53 -9.49 -18.86 24.28
N ASP A 54 -9.79 -20.16 24.19
CA ASP A 54 -10.13 -20.99 25.34
C ASP A 54 -8.94 -21.10 26.31
N PHE A 55 -7.74 -21.38 25.79
CA PHE A 55 -6.51 -21.40 26.57
C PHE A 55 -6.26 -20.08 27.30
N MET A 56 -6.33 -18.95 26.58
CA MET A 56 -6.08 -17.62 27.15
C MET A 56 -7.12 -17.21 28.19
N THR A 57 -8.38 -17.64 28.03
CA THR A 57 -9.48 -17.35 28.94
C THR A 57 -9.41 -18.21 30.20
N ARG A 58 -9.24 -19.54 30.06
CA ARG A 58 -9.24 -20.47 31.21
C ARG A 58 -8.03 -20.31 32.12
N THR A 59 -6.91 -19.82 31.58
CA THR A 59 -5.68 -19.54 32.36
C THR A 59 -5.68 -18.14 32.99
N GLY A 60 -6.63 -17.27 32.62
CA GLY A 60 -6.64 -15.86 33.01
C GLY A 60 -5.46 -15.06 32.41
N ALA A 61 -4.82 -15.57 31.35
CA ALA A 61 -3.70 -14.89 30.70
C ALA A 61 -4.13 -13.56 30.08
N ASN A 62 -5.33 -13.48 29.49
CA ASN A 62 -5.85 -12.25 28.87
C ASN A 62 -5.83 -11.05 29.83
N ASP A 63 -6.31 -11.22 31.06
CA ASP A 63 -6.38 -10.13 32.03
C ASP A 63 -4.98 -9.66 32.46
N LYS A 64 -4.06 -10.60 32.66
CA LYS A 64 -2.66 -10.29 33.02
C LYS A 64 -1.94 -9.56 31.89
N ILE A 65 -2.15 -9.98 30.64
CA ILE A 65 -1.54 -9.38 29.46
C ILE A 65 -2.06 -7.98 29.24
N LYS A 66 -3.37 -7.76 29.41
CA LYS A 66 -3.97 -6.43 29.31
C LYS A 66 -3.31 -5.44 30.28
N VAL A 67 -3.14 -5.83 31.54
CA VAL A 67 -2.46 -5.00 32.55
C VAL A 67 -1.01 -4.68 32.15
N LEU A 68 -0.28 -5.64 31.58
CA LEU A 68 1.10 -5.43 31.13
C LEU A 68 1.19 -4.53 29.89
N LEU A 69 0.24 -4.63 28.96
CA LEU A 69 0.18 -3.76 27.78
C LEU A 69 -0.24 -2.33 28.16
N ASP A 70 -1.19 -2.19 29.08
CA ASP A 70 -1.65 -0.89 29.61
C ASP A 70 -0.56 -0.20 30.46
N SER A 71 0.47 -0.93 30.90
CA SER A 71 1.61 -0.37 31.64
C SER A 71 2.72 0.20 30.76
N ILE A 72 2.57 0.11 29.42
CA ILE A 72 3.53 0.70 28.47
C ILE A 72 3.07 2.15 28.22
N ASP A 73 3.79 3.12 28.76
CA ASP A 73 3.53 4.55 28.60
C ASP A 73 4.00 5.06 27.23
N ASP A 74 5.15 4.56 26.76
CA ASP A 74 5.75 4.93 25.47
C ASP A 74 6.19 3.69 24.68
N TYR A 75 5.46 3.40 23.59
CA TYR A 75 5.79 2.30 22.69
C TYR A 75 7.06 2.56 21.86
N GLU A 76 7.58 3.79 21.80
CA GLU A 76 8.89 4.11 21.19
C GLU A 76 10.07 3.81 22.13
N ASN A 77 9.82 3.61 23.43
CA ASN A 77 10.84 3.23 24.39
C ASN A 77 11.15 1.74 24.29
N SER A 78 12.23 1.41 23.57
CA SER A 78 12.63 0.03 23.29
C SER A 78 12.83 -0.83 24.55
N LYS A 79 13.32 -0.24 25.65
CA LYS A 79 13.56 -0.95 26.90
C LYS A 79 12.24 -1.32 27.60
N GLU A 80 11.32 -0.37 27.67
CA GLU A 80 10.02 -0.55 28.31
C GLU A 80 9.16 -1.58 27.55
N LEU A 81 9.13 -1.46 26.22
CA LEU A 81 8.48 -2.43 25.34
C LEU A 81 9.08 -3.82 25.50
N HIS A 82 10.41 -3.95 25.53
CA HIS A 82 11.09 -5.23 25.71
C HIS A 82 10.73 -5.88 27.07
N GLU A 83 10.78 -5.11 28.16
CA GLU A 83 10.44 -5.62 29.49
C GLU A 83 8.98 -6.08 29.60
N ALA A 84 8.04 -5.32 29.01
CA ALA A 84 6.62 -5.68 29.00
C ALA A 84 6.35 -6.92 28.13
N CYS A 85 6.86 -6.95 26.90
CA CYS A 85 6.71 -8.08 25.99
C CYS A 85 7.35 -9.36 26.53
N ALA A 86 8.53 -9.28 27.13
CA ALA A 86 9.17 -10.44 27.77
C ALA A 86 8.31 -11.02 28.91
N LYS A 87 7.74 -10.17 29.78
CA LYS A 87 6.82 -10.60 30.83
C LYS A 87 5.53 -11.22 30.27
N ILE A 88 4.96 -10.63 29.21
CA ILE A 88 3.77 -11.16 28.54
C ILE A 88 4.04 -12.56 27.98
N ARG A 89 5.15 -12.74 27.26
CA ARG A 89 5.54 -14.04 26.71
C ARG A 89 5.73 -15.07 27.83
N GLN A 90 6.38 -14.67 28.92
CA GLN A 90 6.55 -15.53 30.09
C GLN A 90 5.21 -15.94 30.71
N VAL A 91 4.24 -15.03 30.84
CA VAL A 91 2.90 -15.36 31.35
C VAL A 91 2.24 -16.46 30.51
N ILE A 92 2.37 -16.41 29.19
CA ILE A 92 1.81 -17.41 28.28
C ILE A 92 2.55 -18.75 28.40
N THR A 93 3.88 -18.73 28.41
CA THR A 93 4.68 -19.95 28.50
C THR A 93 4.60 -20.63 29.87
N ASP A 94 4.38 -19.89 30.95
CA ASP A 94 4.26 -20.43 32.32
C ASP A 94 2.83 -20.90 32.62
N SER A 95 1.83 -20.48 31.84
CA SER A 95 0.43 -20.89 32.03
C SER A 95 0.21 -22.36 31.66
N GLU A 96 -0.39 -23.15 32.54
CA GLU A 96 -0.73 -24.55 32.25
C GLU A 96 -1.86 -24.66 31.22
N MET A 97 -1.62 -25.38 30.13
CA MET A 97 -2.66 -25.61 29.12
C MET A 97 -3.73 -26.57 29.65
N PRO A 98 -5.03 -26.30 29.44
CA PRO A 98 -6.11 -27.17 29.88
C PRO A 98 -5.90 -28.64 29.51
N ALA A 99 -6.11 -29.55 30.45
CA ALA A 99 -5.81 -30.98 30.31
C ALA A 99 -6.55 -31.65 29.14
N ASP A 100 -7.77 -31.19 28.84
CA ASP A 100 -8.57 -31.59 27.70
C ASP A 100 -7.92 -31.17 26.37
N LEU A 101 -7.45 -29.93 26.26
CA LEU A 101 -6.74 -29.44 25.07
C LEU A 101 -5.39 -30.16 24.87
N VAL A 102 -4.65 -30.40 25.96
CA VAL A 102 -3.40 -31.19 25.93
C VAL A 102 -3.65 -32.60 25.43
N ALA A 103 -4.68 -33.27 25.92
CA ALA A 103 -5.04 -34.62 25.49
C ALA A 103 -5.42 -34.65 24.01
N GLU A 104 -6.19 -33.68 23.53
CA GLU A 104 -6.61 -33.57 22.13
C GLU A 104 -5.42 -33.32 21.18
N ILE A 105 -4.47 -32.46 21.56
CA ILE A 105 -3.24 -32.21 20.80
C ILE A 105 -2.37 -33.45 20.73
N LYS A 106 -2.15 -34.12 21.88
CA LYS A 106 -1.34 -35.35 21.94
C LYS A 106 -1.96 -36.49 21.13
N GLN A 107 -3.28 -36.65 21.19
CA GLN A 107 -4.00 -37.62 20.39
C GLN A 107 -3.88 -37.29 18.89
N SER A 108 -4.05 -36.03 18.50
CA SER A 108 -3.90 -35.61 17.10
C SER A 108 -2.47 -35.81 16.57
N TYR A 109 -1.45 -35.64 17.41
CA TYR A 109 -0.06 -35.98 17.06
C TYR A 109 0.15 -37.49 16.88
N ALA A 110 -0.47 -38.32 17.72
CA ALA A 110 -0.45 -39.78 17.57
C ALA A 110 -1.20 -40.24 16.31
N ASP A 111 -2.36 -39.64 16.01
CA ASP A 111 -3.12 -39.92 14.80
C ASP A 111 -2.33 -39.47 13.54
N LEU A 112 -1.56 -38.38 13.64
CA LEU A 112 -0.67 -37.93 12.57
C LEU A 112 0.39 -38.98 12.29
N ALA A 113 1.01 -39.55 13.34
CA ALA A 113 1.99 -40.63 13.24
C ALA A 113 1.43 -41.85 12.48
N GLU A 114 0.19 -42.26 12.79
CA GLU A 114 -0.49 -43.33 12.05
C GLU A 114 -0.76 -42.98 10.59
N LYS A 115 -1.27 -41.77 10.32
CA LYS A 115 -1.61 -41.31 8.96
C LYS A 115 -0.38 -41.17 8.05
N VAL A 116 0.77 -40.76 8.59
CA VAL A 116 2.02 -40.64 7.81
C VAL A 116 2.86 -41.91 7.81
N GLY A 117 2.51 -42.90 8.63
CA GLY A 117 3.21 -44.18 8.71
C GLY A 117 4.57 -44.12 9.41
N GLU A 118 4.79 -43.13 10.28
CA GLU A 118 6.01 -42.99 11.09
C GLU A 118 5.63 -42.95 12.58
N SER A 119 6.29 -43.71 13.46
CA SER A 119 5.87 -43.83 14.87
C SER A 119 6.04 -42.55 15.70
N LEU A 120 7.02 -41.71 15.36
CA LEU A 120 7.33 -40.44 16.02
C LEU A 120 7.79 -39.42 14.96
N PRO A 121 6.87 -38.89 14.14
CA PRO A 121 7.24 -37.98 13.07
C PRO A 121 7.78 -36.68 13.64
N PHE A 122 8.83 -36.14 13.02
CA PHE A 122 9.25 -34.78 13.29
C PHE A 122 8.24 -33.81 12.68
N VAL A 123 7.92 -32.74 13.39
CA VAL A 123 6.99 -31.71 12.94
C VAL A 123 7.62 -30.32 13.00
N ALA A 124 7.14 -29.43 12.15
CA ALA A 124 7.30 -28.00 12.24
C ALA A 124 6.04 -27.39 12.86
N ILE A 125 6.23 -26.44 13.78
CA ILE A 125 5.16 -25.68 14.39
C ILE A 125 5.30 -24.24 13.93
N ARG A 126 4.32 -23.76 13.16
CA ARG A 126 4.34 -22.43 12.54
C ARG A 126 3.16 -21.60 13.00
N SER A 127 3.42 -20.33 13.27
CA SER A 127 2.41 -19.31 13.50
C SER A 127 1.56 -19.07 12.25
N SER A 128 0.25 -18.98 12.44
CA SER A 128 -0.75 -18.62 11.43
C SER A 128 -1.75 -17.66 12.06
N ALA A 129 -1.48 -16.35 12.01
CA ALA A 129 -2.36 -15.36 12.62
C ALA A 129 -3.51 -14.97 11.69
N THR A 130 -4.65 -14.56 12.27
CA THR A 130 -5.80 -14.05 11.50
C THR A 130 -5.52 -12.75 10.75
N ALA A 131 -4.51 -11.99 11.20
CA ALA A 131 -4.10 -10.72 10.61
C ALA A 131 -2.81 -10.79 9.77
N GLU A 132 -2.13 -11.95 9.73
CA GLU A 132 -0.78 -12.08 9.14
C GLU A 132 -0.73 -11.87 7.63
N ASP A 133 -1.84 -12.17 6.94
CA ASP A 133 -1.98 -12.12 5.48
C ASP A 133 -3.03 -11.08 5.01
N LEU A 134 -3.17 -9.95 5.74
CA LEU A 134 -4.07 -8.87 5.32
C LEU A 134 -3.54 -8.17 4.04
N PRO A 135 -4.40 -7.79 3.08
CA PRO A 135 -3.98 -7.21 1.80
C PRO A 135 -3.10 -5.95 1.90
N ASP A 136 -3.22 -5.21 3.01
CA ASP A 136 -2.54 -3.94 3.26
C ASP A 136 -1.46 -4.04 4.37
N ALA A 137 -1.24 -5.24 4.95
CA ALA A 137 -0.31 -5.46 6.05
C ALA A 137 0.29 -6.88 6.02
N SER A 138 1.58 -6.99 5.68
CA SER A 138 2.35 -8.23 5.67
C SER A 138 3.13 -8.36 6.99
N PHE A 139 2.75 -9.30 7.86
CA PHE A 139 3.49 -9.59 9.10
C PHE A 139 4.73 -10.48 8.85
N ALA A 140 5.26 -10.50 7.62
CA ALA A 140 6.29 -11.43 7.19
C ALA A 140 7.52 -11.44 8.14
N GLY A 141 7.82 -12.63 8.66
CA GLY A 141 8.96 -12.89 9.55
C GLY A 141 8.86 -12.25 10.95
N GLN A 142 7.66 -11.86 11.40
CA GLN A 142 7.46 -11.25 12.74
C GLN A 142 7.22 -12.27 13.86
N GLN A 143 6.85 -13.50 13.50
CA GLN A 143 6.42 -14.54 14.42
C GLN A 143 7.32 -15.77 14.28
N GLU A 144 7.44 -16.55 15.36
CA GLU A 144 8.40 -17.64 15.43
C GLU A 144 7.87 -18.91 14.73
N SER A 145 8.81 -19.68 14.19
CA SER A 145 8.59 -21.03 13.67
C SER A 145 9.57 -21.98 14.34
N TYR A 146 9.07 -23.11 14.82
CA TYR A 146 9.89 -24.11 15.50
C TYR A 146 10.01 -25.34 14.61
N LEU A 147 11.25 -25.69 14.25
CA LEU A 147 11.55 -26.78 13.34
C LEU A 147 12.07 -28.00 14.09
N ASN A 148 11.86 -29.18 13.49
CA ASN A 148 12.45 -30.45 13.95
C ASN A 148 12.04 -30.83 15.40
N ILE A 149 10.74 -30.70 15.70
CA ILE A 149 10.12 -31.02 17.01
C ILE A 149 9.58 -32.46 17.00
N GLN A 150 9.70 -33.20 18.10
CA GLN A 150 9.28 -34.60 18.19
C GLN A 150 8.68 -34.91 19.57
N GLY A 151 7.58 -35.66 19.62
CA GLY A 151 6.91 -36.04 20.85
C GLY A 151 5.79 -35.09 21.28
N GLY A 152 4.70 -35.66 21.81
CA GLY A 152 3.49 -34.91 22.11
C GLY A 152 3.66 -33.83 23.19
N ASP A 153 4.56 -34.03 24.16
CA ASP A 153 4.88 -33.03 25.19
C ASP A 153 5.59 -31.81 24.59
N ASP A 154 6.61 -32.04 23.77
CA ASP A 154 7.35 -30.96 23.10
C ASP A 154 6.44 -30.20 22.12
N VAL A 155 5.53 -30.89 21.42
CA VAL A 155 4.54 -30.25 20.55
C VAL A 155 3.64 -29.30 21.33
N VAL A 156 3.11 -29.72 22.49
CA VAL A 156 2.28 -28.87 23.35
C VAL A 156 3.07 -27.64 23.83
N GLN A 157 4.32 -27.86 24.27
CA GLN A 157 5.17 -26.77 24.73
C GLN A 157 5.46 -25.75 23.61
N LYS A 158 5.79 -26.22 22.41
CA LYS A 158 6.07 -25.35 21.26
C LYS A 158 4.83 -24.66 20.69
N ILE A 159 3.64 -25.24 20.85
CA ILE A 159 2.38 -24.52 20.58
C ILE A 159 2.22 -23.33 21.53
N LYS A 160 2.54 -23.48 22.82
CA LYS A 160 2.50 -22.35 23.78
C LYS A 160 3.51 -21.27 23.44
N GLU A 161 4.73 -21.65 23.08
CA GLU A 161 5.76 -20.69 22.63
C GLU A 161 5.30 -19.98 21.34
N CYS A 162 4.67 -20.71 20.41
CA CYS A 162 4.06 -20.12 19.22
C CYS A 162 2.99 -19.09 19.58
N TYR A 163 2.07 -19.41 20.50
CA TYR A 163 1.08 -18.47 21.04
C TYR A 163 1.72 -17.24 21.70
N ALA A 164 2.84 -17.42 22.39
CA ALA A 164 3.60 -16.33 22.99
C ALA A 164 4.26 -15.42 21.93
N SER A 165 4.66 -15.97 20.77
CA SER A 165 5.26 -15.21 19.67
C SER A 165 4.32 -14.15 19.08
N LEU A 166 3.02 -14.23 19.36
CA LEU A 166 2.10 -13.13 19.04
C LEU A 166 2.54 -11.83 19.72
N PHE A 167 3.20 -11.89 20.87
CA PHE A 167 3.65 -10.75 21.67
C PHE A 167 5.16 -10.56 21.64
N THR A 168 5.80 -10.80 20.48
CA THR A 168 7.14 -10.23 20.24
C THR A 168 7.07 -8.70 20.27
N GLU A 169 8.21 -8.07 20.58
CA GLU A 169 8.37 -6.62 20.63
C GLU A 169 7.93 -6.01 19.29
N ARG A 170 8.42 -6.61 18.19
CA ARG A 170 8.10 -6.22 16.82
C ARG A 170 6.61 -6.34 16.51
N ALA A 171 5.99 -7.48 16.82
CA ALA A 171 4.57 -7.68 16.54
C ALA A 171 3.67 -6.76 17.40
N THR A 172 4.09 -6.47 18.63
CA THR A 172 3.36 -5.61 19.56
C THR A 172 3.44 -4.15 19.15
N TYR A 173 4.64 -3.64 18.84
CA TYR A 173 4.84 -2.29 18.31
C TYR A 173 4.09 -2.07 17.01
N TYR A 174 4.17 -3.03 16.08
CA TYR A 174 3.50 -2.92 14.78
C TYR A 174 1.98 -2.82 14.94
N ARG A 175 1.37 -3.67 15.78
CA ARG A 175 -0.07 -3.59 16.05
C ARG A 175 -0.47 -2.26 16.67
N HIS A 176 0.33 -1.75 17.62
CA HIS A 176 0.09 -0.45 18.22
C HIS A 176 0.12 0.67 17.16
N LYS A 177 1.14 0.70 16.30
CA LYS A 177 1.25 1.69 15.21
C LYS A 177 0.12 1.64 14.19
N GLN A 178 -0.43 0.46 13.92
CA GLN A 178 -1.57 0.28 13.01
C GLN A 178 -2.92 0.45 13.70
N ASN A 179 -2.95 0.80 14.99
CA ASN A 179 -4.17 0.89 15.81
C ASN A 179 -5.00 -0.40 15.84
N PHE A 180 -4.35 -1.57 15.76
CA PHE A 180 -5.00 -2.86 15.96
C PHE A 180 -5.18 -3.15 17.45
N LEU A 181 -6.41 -3.44 17.85
CA LEU A 181 -6.71 -3.86 19.21
C LEU A 181 -6.07 -5.22 19.52
N HIS A 182 -5.24 -5.27 20.57
CA HIS A 182 -4.45 -6.45 20.94
C HIS A 182 -5.31 -7.67 21.31
N ASP A 183 -6.55 -7.46 21.77
CA ASP A 183 -7.51 -8.49 22.18
C ASP A 183 -8.28 -9.12 21.00
N GLN A 184 -8.23 -8.52 19.80
CA GLN A 184 -8.94 -9.02 18.63
C GLN A 184 -8.14 -10.02 17.79
N VAL A 185 -6.80 -10.05 17.96
CA VAL A 185 -5.91 -10.91 17.17
C VAL A 185 -5.75 -12.26 17.87
N ALA A 186 -6.11 -13.33 17.17
CA ALA A 186 -5.89 -14.70 17.62
C ALA A 186 -4.86 -15.40 16.73
N LEU A 187 -4.12 -16.34 17.32
CA LEU A 187 -3.12 -17.13 16.62
C LEU A 187 -3.53 -18.60 16.52
N SER A 188 -3.44 -19.17 15.33
CA SER A 188 -3.45 -20.60 15.09
C SER A 188 -2.01 -21.11 15.02
N ALA A 189 -1.75 -22.29 15.60
CA ALA A 189 -0.50 -23.00 15.44
C ALA A 189 -0.69 -24.11 14.41
N THR A 190 0.09 -24.06 13.33
CA THR A 190 0.13 -25.09 12.29
C THR A 190 1.15 -26.15 12.67
N ILE A 191 0.71 -27.40 12.84
CA ILE A 191 1.56 -28.56 13.12
C ILE A 191 1.67 -29.37 11.83
N GLN A 192 2.80 -29.24 11.15
CA GLN A 192 3.04 -29.85 9.85
C GLN A 192 4.17 -30.87 9.93
N MET A 193 4.04 -32.02 9.27
CA MET A 193 5.13 -32.98 9.13
C MET A 193 6.39 -32.30 8.53
N MET A 194 7.53 -32.50 9.17
CA MET A 194 8.80 -31.91 8.75
C MET A 194 9.34 -32.62 7.51
N VAL A 195 9.64 -31.85 6.46
CA VAL A 195 10.38 -32.35 5.28
C VAL A 195 11.86 -32.33 5.58
N PHE A 196 12.57 -33.41 5.29
CA PHE A 196 14.00 -33.51 5.57
C PHE A 196 14.78 -32.90 4.41
N SER A 197 14.78 -31.57 4.33
CA SER A 197 15.22 -30.85 3.15
C SER A 197 16.68 -31.10 2.78
N LYS A 198 16.91 -31.76 1.65
CA LYS A 198 18.18 -31.75 0.92
C LYS A 198 18.43 -30.37 0.33
N ALA A 199 17.38 -29.77 -0.22
CA ALA A 199 17.33 -28.42 -0.73
C ALA A 199 15.95 -27.83 -0.43
N ALA A 200 15.85 -26.51 -0.37
CA ALA A 200 14.60 -25.80 -0.16
C ALA A 200 14.65 -24.47 -0.91
N GLY A 201 13.48 -23.90 -1.14
CA GLY A 201 13.39 -22.72 -1.99
C GLY A 201 12.06 -22.01 -1.93
N VAL A 202 12.02 -20.90 -2.68
CA VAL A 202 10.83 -20.08 -2.90
C VAL A 202 10.61 -19.98 -4.39
N MET A 203 9.36 -19.97 -4.83
CA MET A 203 9.00 -19.77 -6.22
C MET A 203 7.81 -18.83 -6.38
N PHE A 204 7.84 -18.05 -7.45
CA PHE A 204 6.76 -17.14 -7.82
C PHE A 204 6.17 -17.53 -9.16
N SER A 205 4.85 -17.46 -9.25
CA SER A 205 4.15 -17.68 -10.51
C SER A 205 4.21 -16.46 -11.45
N VAL A 206 5.04 -15.47 -11.18
CA VAL A 206 5.28 -14.27 -12.00
C VAL A 206 6.71 -13.83 -11.81
N ASN A 207 7.32 -13.19 -12.81
CA ASN A 207 8.60 -12.52 -12.61
C ASN A 207 8.41 -11.29 -11.71
N VAL A 208 8.75 -11.41 -10.42
CA VAL A 208 8.53 -10.35 -9.43
C VAL A 208 9.33 -9.06 -9.72
N GLY A 209 10.45 -9.15 -10.45
CA GLY A 209 11.28 -7.99 -10.79
C GLY A 209 10.72 -7.16 -11.96
N THR A 210 10.12 -7.81 -12.96
CA THR A 210 9.62 -7.15 -14.18
C THR A 210 8.10 -7.14 -14.31
N GLY A 211 7.41 -7.96 -13.51
CA GLY A 211 5.99 -8.26 -13.63
C GLY A 211 5.65 -9.14 -14.83
N ASP A 212 6.62 -9.72 -15.52
CA ASP A 212 6.39 -10.63 -16.66
C ASP A 212 5.70 -11.92 -16.17
N ASP A 213 4.45 -12.10 -16.57
CA ASP A 213 3.60 -13.21 -16.18
C ASP A 213 3.70 -14.42 -17.11
N THR A 214 4.51 -14.33 -18.15
CA THR A 214 4.90 -15.47 -18.97
C THR A 214 5.99 -16.31 -18.29
N LYS A 215 6.55 -15.84 -17.16
CA LYS A 215 7.67 -16.49 -16.46
C LYS A 215 7.33 -16.89 -15.03
N ILE A 216 7.97 -17.96 -14.58
CA ILE A 216 8.01 -18.44 -13.19
C ILE A 216 9.45 -18.27 -12.70
N ILE A 217 9.62 -17.75 -11.48
CA ILE A 217 10.94 -17.67 -10.84
C ILE A 217 11.02 -18.76 -9.77
N VAL A 218 12.15 -19.46 -9.72
CA VAL A 218 12.47 -20.43 -8.67
C VAL A 218 13.83 -20.08 -8.08
N ASP A 219 13.85 -19.76 -6.79
CA ASP A 219 15.06 -19.54 -6.01
C ASP A 219 15.30 -20.75 -5.08
N SER A 220 16.53 -21.26 -5.00
CA SER A 220 16.81 -22.45 -4.16
C SER A 220 18.19 -22.45 -3.49
N VAL A 221 18.26 -23.07 -2.31
CA VAL A 221 19.47 -23.27 -1.51
C VAL A 221 19.57 -24.73 -1.03
N TRP A 222 20.77 -25.10 -0.58
CA TRP A 222 20.99 -26.38 0.11
C TRP A 222 20.46 -26.34 1.54
N GLY A 223 19.90 -27.45 2.02
CA GLY A 223 19.38 -27.58 3.38
C GLY A 223 18.00 -26.96 3.57
N LEU A 224 17.74 -26.41 4.75
CA LEU A 224 16.49 -25.75 5.12
C LEU A 224 16.38 -24.35 4.50
N GLY A 225 15.16 -23.96 4.12
CA GLY A 225 14.89 -22.71 3.38
C GLY A 225 15.01 -21.42 4.21
N GLU A 226 15.21 -21.54 5.52
CA GLU A 226 15.27 -20.40 6.44
C GLU A 226 16.41 -19.43 6.10
N TYR A 227 17.57 -19.94 5.70
CA TYR A 227 18.71 -19.10 5.28
C TYR A 227 18.47 -18.36 3.96
N LEU A 228 17.57 -18.85 3.10
CA LEU A 228 17.16 -18.13 1.90
C LEU A 228 16.20 -16.99 2.28
N VAL A 229 15.20 -17.27 3.10
CA VAL A 229 14.20 -16.28 3.54
C VAL A 229 14.87 -15.15 4.34
N GLN A 230 15.81 -15.51 5.22
CA GLN A 230 16.60 -14.55 5.99
C GLN A 230 17.59 -13.75 5.12
N GLY A 231 17.95 -14.26 3.92
CA GLY A 231 18.94 -13.64 3.04
C GLY A 231 20.40 -13.99 3.40
N THR A 232 20.61 -14.88 4.37
CA THR A 232 21.92 -15.36 4.84
C THR A 232 22.72 -16.04 3.72
N VAL A 233 22.03 -16.73 2.80
CA VAL A 233 22.64 -17.40 1.65
C VAL A 233 22.01 -16.87 0.36
N THR A 234 22.84 -16.45 -0.60
CA THR A 234 22.35 -16.12 -1.94
C THR A 234 21.94 -17.41 -2.67
N PRO A 235 20.70 -17.51 -3.17
CA PRO A 235 20.20 -18.72 -3.80
C PRO A 235 20.71 -18.91 -5.23
N ASP A 236 20.50 -20.11 -5.77
CA ASP A 236 20.41 -20.31 -7.22
C ASP A 236 19.13 -19.65 -7.73
N ASP A 237 19.19 -18.92 -8.85
CA ASP A 237 18.06 -18.25 -9.51
C ASP A 237 17.77 -18.94 -10.85
N PHE A 238 16.52 -19.41 -11.01
CA PHE A 238 16.04 -20.03 -12.23
C PHE A 238 14.80 -19.30 -12.76
N ILE A 239 14.79 -19.01 -14.06
CA ILE A 239 13.62 -18.44 -14.74
C ILE A 239 13.08 -19.50 -15.69
N VAL A 240 11.82 -19.86 -15.52
CA VAL A 240 11.12 -20.86 -16.32
C VAL A 240 10.03 -20.20 -17.14
N ASP A 241 9.91 -20.59 -18.41
CA ASP A 241 8.81 -20.18 -19.27
C ASP A 241 7.52 -20.92 -18.87
N LYS A 242 6.45 -20.17 -18.53
CA LYS A 242 5.21 -20.73 -17.96
C LYS A 242 4.41 -21.56 -18.97
N GLU A 243 4.54 -21.27 -20.27
CA GLU A 243 3.85 -22.02 -21.30
C GLU A 243 4.53 -23.36 -21.55
N THR A 244 5.83 -23.33 -21.85
CA THR A 244 6.61 -24.51 -22.25
C THR A 244 7.21 -25.30 -21.08
N LEU A 245 7.21 -24.71 -19.87
CA LEU A 245 7.88 -25.20 -18.66
C LEU A 245 9.40 -25.39 -18.83
N LYS A 246 10.03 -24.75 -19.83
CA LYS A 246 11.47 -24.84 -20.04
C LYS A 246 12.22 -23.76 -19.27
N ILE A 247 13.39 -24.11 -18.76
CA ILE A 247 14.30 -23.16 -18.10
C ILE A 247 14.87 -22.23 -19.17
N VAL A 248 14.62 -20.93 -19.01
CA VAL A 248 15.08 -19.84 -19.88
C VAL A 248 16.37 -19.22 -19.37
N SER A 249 16.52 -19.12 -18.04
CA SER A 249 17.72 -18.62 -17.38
C SER A 249 18.07 -19.50 -16.18
N LYS A 250 19.38 -19.68 -15.96
CA LYS A 250 19.94 -20.49 -14.88
C LYS A 250 21.21 -19.81 -14.36
N ASP A 251 21.09 -19.21 -13.17
CA ASP A 251 22.19 -18.56 -12.46
C ASP A 251 22.50 -19.36 -11.19
N VAL A 252 23.60 -20.12 -11.21
CA VAL A 252 24.06 -20.93 -10.07
C VAL A 252 25.08 -20.14 -9.26
N THR A 253 24.84 -19.99 -7.96
CA THR A 253 25.70 -19.21 -7.05
C THR A 253 26.44 -20.11 -6.07
N THR A 254 27.59 -19.64 -5.57
CA THR A 254 28.37 -20.37 -4.57
C THR A 254 27.69 -20.27 -3.20
N LYS A 255 27.19 -21.40 -2.70
CA LYS A 255 26.49 -21.52 -1.41
C LYS A 255 27.44 -22.13 -0.38
N GLU A 256 28.17 -21.30 0.37
CA GLU A 256 29.24 -21.78 1.27
C GLU A 256 28.73 -22.52 2.51
N ILE A 257 27.51 -22.20 2.96
CA ILE A 257 26.89 -22.74 4.15
C ILE A 257 25.48 -23.23 3.84
N ALA A 258 24.99 -24.16 4.65
CA ALA A 258 23.62 -24.64 4.62
C ALA A 258 23.13 -24.90 6.04
N LEU A 259 21.88 -24.54 6.33
CA LEU A 259 21.23 -24.90 7.59
C LEU A 259 20.71 -26.34 7.49
N LYS A 260 21.14 -27.21 8.39
CA LYS A 260 20.72 -28.61 8.42
C LYS A 260 20.10 -28.98 9.75
N ARG A 261 19.23 -29.99 9.72
CA ARG A 261 18.67 -30.57 10.93
C ARG A 261 19.69 -31.44 11.66
N LEU A 262 19.59 -31.48 12.98
CA LEU A 262 20.29 -32.45 13.81
C LEU A 262 19.46 -33.74 13.96
N PRO A 263 20.10 -34.93 14.04
CA PRO A 263 19.39 -36.20 14.25
C PRO A 263 18.55 -36.27 15.52
N GLY A 264 18.91 -35.51 16.56
CA GLY A 264 18.26 -35.50 17.88
C GLY A 264 17.31 -34.33 18.14
N GLY A 265 16.93 -33.56 17.12
CA GLY A 265 16.13 -32.34 17.27
C GLY A 265 16.97 -31.05 17.13
N GLY A 266 16.38 -29.98 16.63
CA GLY A 266 17.07 -28.70 16.35
C GLY A 266 17.80 -28.65 14.99
N VAL A 267 18.57 -27.57 14.79
CA VAL A 267 19.27 -27.25 13.53
C VAL A 267 20.71 -26.80 13.80
N GLU A 268 21.61 -27.00 12.84
CA GLU A 268 22.98 -26.52 12.85
C GLU A 268 23.39 -25.93 11.51
N GLU A 269 24.26 -24.92 11.53
CA GLU A 269 24.92 -24.42 10.33
C GLU A 269 26.05 -25.38 9.94
N GLN A 270 26.05 -25.81 8.67
CA GLN A 270 27.11 -26.63 8.13
C GLN A 270 27.79 -25.95 6.94
N LYS A 271 29.11 -25.81 7.01
CA LYS A 271 29.94 -25.40 5.88
C LYS A 271 29.95 -26.49 4.81
N LEU A 272 29.64 -26.13 3.57
CA LEU A 272 29.61 -27.02 2.42
C LEU A 272 31.03 -27.20 1.84
N SER A 273 31.28 -28.36 1.23
CA SER A 273 32.51 -28.56 0.46
C SER A 273 32.49 -27.65 -0.78
N ALA A 274 33.66 -27.21 -1.23
CA ALA A 274 33.77 -26.32 -2.40
C ALA A 274 33.09 -26.92 -3.65
N GLU A 275 33.13 -28.25 -3.81
CA GLU A 275 32.45 -28.93 -4.91
C GLU A 275 30.92 -28.83 -4.79
N LYS A 276 30.36 -29.06 -3.60
CA LYS A 276 28.90 -28.98 -3.39
C LYS A 276 28.37 -27.55 -3.38
N ALA A 277 29.16 -26.60 -2.88
CA ALA A 277 28.80 -25.18 -2.82
C ALA A 277 28.55 -24.58 -4.22
N ASN A 278 29.27 -25.05 -5.24
CA ASN A 278 29.19 -24.56 -6.62
C ASN A 278 28.22 -25.36 -7.51
N GLN A 279 27.56 -26.40 -6.98
CA GLN A 279 26.55 -27.16 -7.71
C GLN A 279 25.16 -26.52 -7.55
N PRO A 280 24.28 -26.68 -8.55
CA PRO A 280 22.88 -26.30 -8.41
C PRO A 280 22.21 -27.17 -7.34
N SER A 281 21.42 -26.54 -6.48
CA SER A 281 20.71 -27.23 -5.41
C SER A 281 19.54 -28.10 -5.88
N LEU A 282 19.05 -27.84 -7.11
CA LEU A 282 18.00 -28.61 -7.80
C LEU A 282 18.46 -29.08 -9.18
N THR A 283 17.86 -30.19 -9.63
CA THR A 283 17.99 -30.68 -11.01
C THR A 283 17.01 -29.97 -11.93
N ASP A 284 17.28 -29.99 -13.24
CA ASP A 284 16.41 -29.34 -14.22
C ASP A 284 15.01 -29.97 -14.24
N GLU A 285 14.91 -31.30 -14.06
CA GLU A 285 13.64 -32.02 -13.96
C GLU A 285 12.82 -31.57 -12.74
N GLN A 286 13.47 -31.35 -11.59
CA GLN A 286 12.82 -30.85 -10.37
C GLN A 286 12.32 -29.42 -10.53
N ILE A 287 13.06 -28.57 -11.25
CA ILE A 287 12.64 -27.19 -11.54
C ILE A 287 11.40 -27.19 -12.45
N GLN A 288 11.35 -28.08 -13.44
CA GLN A 288 10.18 -28.24 -14.32
C GLN A 288 8.96 -28.77 -13.55
N GLU A 289 9.16 -29.70 -12.63
CA GLU A 289 8.11 -30.20 -11.74
C GLU A 289 7.53 -29.08 -10.86
N LEU A 290 8.39 -28.27 -10.23
CA LEU A 290 7.99 -27.10 -9.44
C LEU A 290 7.22 -26.07 -10.29
N ALA A 291 7.67 -25.78 -11.50
CA ALA A 291 6.98 -24.88 -12.41
C ALA A 291 5.58 -25.41 -12.78
N GLY A 292 5.42 -26.74 -12.91
CA GLY A 292 4.13 -27.40 -13.04
C GLY A 292 3.22 -27.16 -11.83
N TYR A 293 3.74 -27.27 -10.61
CA TYR A 293 2.99 -26.95 -9.39
C TYR A 293 2.60 -25.48 -9.33
N ALA A 294 3.52 -24.55 -9.59
CA ALA A 294 3.25 -23.11 -9.57
C ALA A 294 2.10 -22.73 -10.53
N LYS A 295 2.11 -23.28 -11.76
CA LYS A 295 1.06 -23.06 -12.76
C LYS A 295 -0.31 -23.61 -12.31
N ALA A 296 -0.32 -24.78 -11.66
CA ALA A 296 -1.56 -25.36 -11.14
C ALA A 296 -2.12 -24.57 -9.96
N ILE A 297 -1.25 -24.08 -9.06
CA ILE A 297 -1.63 -23.26 -7.90
C ILE A 297 -2.15 -21.90 -8.34
N GLU A 298 -1.46 -21.20 -9.23
CA GLU A 298 -1.92 -19.93 -9.82
C GLU A 298 -3.31 -20.05 -10.46
N LYS A 299 -3.52 -21.11 -11.25
CA LYS A 299 -4.81 -21.38 -11.89
C LYS A 299 -5.92 -21.62 -10.86
N HIS A 300 -5.62 -22.32 -9.77
CA HIS A 300 -6.61 -22.59 -8.70
C HIS A 300 -6.96 -21.33 -7.92
N TYR A 301 -5.97 -20.53 -7.55
CA TYR A 301 -6.19 -19.33 -6.72
C TYR A 301 -6.68 -18.11 -7.50
N GLY A 302 -6.47 -18.09 -8.83
CA GLY A 302 -6.90 -17.01 -9.73
C GLY A 302 -6.08 -15.73 -9.59
N CYS A 303 -4.88 -15.82 -9.01
CA CYS A 303 -3.96 -14.71 -8.80
C CYS A 303 -2.52 -15.22 -8.84
N TYR A 304 -1.53 -14.32 -8.94
CA TYR A 304 -0.14 -14.74 -8.84
C TYR A 304 0.16 -15.23 -7.41
N MET A 305 1.10 -16.15 -7.30
CA MET A 305 1.35 -16.89 -6.06
C MET A 305 2.82 -16.82 -5.67
N ASP A 306 3.05 -16.65 -4.37
CA ASP A 306 4.31 -16.78 -3.64
C ASP A 306 4.28 -18.12 -2.88
N MET A 307 5.23 -19.01 -3.16
CA MET A 307 5.20 -20.40 -2.72
C MET A 307 6.56 -20.85 -2.18
N GLU A 308 6.56 -21.58 -1.08
CA GLU A 308 7.76 -22.19 -0.51
C GLU A 308 7.74 -23.70 -0.71
N PHE A 309 8.89 -24.27 -1.00
CA PHE A 309 9.03 -25.71 -1.23
C PHE A 309 10.27 -26.31 -0.54
N ALA A 310 10.23 -27.62 -0.37
CA ALA A 310 11.33 -28.42 0.15
C ALA A 310 11.49 -29.71 -0.67
N LEU A 311 12.74 -30.05 -0.99
CA LEU A 311 13.13 -31.33 -1.59
C LEU A 311 13.56 -32.28 -0.49
N ASP A 312 12.82 -33.35 -0.28
CA ASP A 312 13.13 -34.36 0.74
C ASP A 312 14.39 -35.16 0.40
N GLU A 313 15.34 -35.25 1.33
CA GLU A 313 16.56 -36.04 1.20
C GLU A 313 16.29 -37.54 1.17
N LYS A 314 15.25 -38.02 1.87
CA LYS A 314 14.92 -39.46 1.95
C LYS A 314 14.25 -39.96 0.67
N THR A 315 13.26 -39.21 0.20
CA THR A 315 12.37 -39.64 -0.90
C THR A 315 12.71 -38.98 -2.24
N ASN A 316 13.54 -37.94 -2.23
CA ASN A 316 13.81 -37.06 -3.37
C ASN A 316 12.54 -36.43 -3.97
N LYS A 317 11.47 -36.35 -3.17
CA LYS A 317 10.17 -35.80 -3.54
C LYS A 317 10.11 -34.31 -3.19
N LEU A 318 9.51 -33.52 -4.06
CA LEU A 318 9.22 -32.11 -3.83
C LEU A 318 7.92 -31.96 -3.03
N TRP A 319 7.96 -31.07 -2.04
CA TRP A 319 6.85 -30.76 -1.16
C TRP A 319 6.62 -29.26 -1.11
N LEU A 320 5.37 -28.82 -1.23
CA LEU A 320 4.96 -27.45 -1.00
C LEU A 320 4.72 -27.24 0.50
N VAL A 321 5.51 -26.36 1.13
CA VAL A 321 5.46 -26.12 2.57
C VAL A 321 4.69 -24.85 2.94
N GLN A 322 4.47 -23.95 1.97
CA GLN A 322 3.63 -22.76 2.10
C GLN A 322 3.20 -22.25 0.72
N ALA A 323 2.03 -21.60 0.65
CA ALA A 323 1.61 -20.82 -0.52
C ALA A 323 0.70 -19.67 -0.10
N ARG A 324 0.87 -18.51 -0.72
CA ARG A 324 0.01 -17.35 -0.52
C ARG A 324 -0.06 -16.49 -1.79
N PRO A 325 -1.08 -15.64 -1.96
CA PRO A 325 -1.09 -14.66 -3.04
C PRO A 325 0.16 -13.77 -3.01
N GLU A 326 0.76 -13.54 -4.17
CA GLU A 326 1.83 -12.55 -4.31
C GLU A 326 1.24 -11.14 -4.15
N THR A 327 1.92 -10.22 -3.48
CA THR A 327 1.30 -8.99 -2.96
C THR A 327 1.23 -7.84 -3.97
N VAL A 328 2.19 -7.69 -4.89
CA VAL A 328 2.30 -6.49 -5.75
C VAL A 328 1.62 -6.70 -7.10
N TRP A 329 1.97 -7.76 -7.79
CA TRP A 329 1.45 -8.06 -9.11
C TRP A 329 0.07 -8.72 -9.05
N SER A 330 -0.28 -9.48 -8.01
CA SER A 330 -1.66 -10.01 -7.90
C SER A 330 -2.72 -8.92 -7.69
N GLN A 331 -2.37 -7.85 -6.98
CA GLN A 331 -3.22 -6.67 -6.86
C GLN A 331 -3.44 -6.00 -8.23
N LYS A 332 -2.43 -6.06 -9.12
CA LYS A 332 -2.52 -5.59 -10.51
C LYS A 332 -3.23 -6.59 -11.45
N ASN A 333 -3.06 -7.90 -11.22
CA ASN A 333 -3.57 -8.99 -12.07
C ASN A 333 -5.10 -9.14 -11.97
N LYS A 334 -5.70 -8.75 -10.83
CA LYS A 334 -7.17 -8.62 -10.73
C LYS A 334 -7.77 -7.59 -11.70
N LYS A 335 -6.95 -6.83 -12.45
CA LYS A 335 -7.40 -5.77 -13.37
C LYS A 335 -7.09 -5.98 -14.86
N HIS A 336 -6.34 -6.99 -15.32
CA HIS A 336 -6.17 -7.25 -16.76
C HIS A 336 -5.62 -8.65 -17.06
N SER A 337 -6.32 -9.40 -17.91
CA SER A 337 -5.76 -10.53 -18.67
C SER A 337 -5.82 -10.17 -20.16
N THR A 338 -4.70 -9.70 -20.73
CA THR A 338 -4.12 -10.09 -22.05
C THR A 338 -2.97 -9.18 -22.48
N GLU A 339 -1.82 -9.83 -22.67
CA GLU A 339 -0.75 -9.64 -23.66
C GLU A 339 0.20 -8.42 -23.57
N LYS A 340 1.47 -8.74 -23.28
CA LYS A 340 2.66 -7.87 -23.30
C LYS A 340 3.50 -8.22 -24.53
N GLU A 341 3.97 -7.20 -25.25
CA GLU A 341 5.10 -7.33 -26.19
C GLU A 341 6.41 -6.92 -25.52
N GLU A 342 7.45 -7.74 -25.73
CA GLU A 342 8.83 -7.50 -25.30
C GLU A 342 9.45 -6.33 -26.09
N GLN A 343 10.10 -5.38 -25.40
CA GLN A 343 10.98 -4.40 -26.04
C GLN A 343 12.47 -4.77 -25.84
N PRO A 344 13.30 -4.72 -26.90
CA PRO A 344 14.71 -5.09 -26.81
C PRO A 344 15.57 -4.05 -26.11
N MET A 345 16.66 -4.55 -25.49
CA MET A 345 17.67 -3.80 -24.75
C MET A 345 18.46 -2.84 -25.63
N THR A 346 18.59 -1.58 -25.19
CA THR A 346 19.62 -0.65 -25.67
C THR A 346 20.74 -0.53 -24.64
N SER A 347 21.94 -0.97 -25.00
CA SER A 347 23.17 -0.75 -24.23
C SER A 347 23.66 0.69 -24.40
N ASN A 348 23.75 1.46 -23.32
CA ASN A 348 24.36 2.79 -23.33
C ASN A 348 25.87 2.67 -23.04
N GLU A 349 26.68 2.90 -24.08
CA GLU A 349 28.14 2.98 -24.02
C GLU A 349 28.57 4.38 -23.58
N ASN A 350 28.90 4.56 -22.29
CA ASN A 350 29.87 5.54 -21.73
C ASN A 350 29.75 5.77 -20.21
N GLN A 351 29.22 4.82 -19.44
CA GLN A 351 29.03 5.03 -17.99
C GLN A 351 29.76 3.96 -17.18
N THR A 352 30.51 4.42 -16.17
CA THR A 352 31.25 3.55 -15.28
C THR A 352 30.28 2.82 -14.36
N VAL A 353 30.13 1.51 -14.57
CA VAL A 353 29.36 0.64 -13.69
C VAL A 353 30.20 0.33 -12.45
N LEU A 354 29.69 0.66 -11.27
CA LEU A 354 30.35 0.44 -9.99
C LEU A 354 30.03 -0.94 -9.41
N VAL A 355 28.74 -1.30 -9.40
CA VAL A 355 28.25 -2.53 -8.76
C VAL A 355 27.11 -3.12 -9.60
N LYS A 356 27.01 -4.45 -9.63
CA LYS A 356 25.87 -5.18 -10.19
C LYS A 356 25.21 -6.03 -9.10
N GLY A 357 23.92 -6.26 -9.22
CA GLY A 357 23.16 -7.06 -8.25
C GLY A 357 21.89 -7.64 -8.87
N LEU A 358 21.15 -8.44 -8.11
CA LEU A 358 19.85 -8.96 -8.52
C LEU A 358 18.79 -7.85 -8.42
N PRO A 359 17.99 -7.62 -9.48
CA PRO A 359 16.91 -6.64 -9.43
C PRO A 359 15.78 -7.16 -8.55
N ALA A 360 15.66 -6.59 -7.34
CA ALA A 360 14.70 -7.00 -6.33
C ALA A 360 13.40 -6.19 -6.44
N SER A 361 13.50 -4.85 -6.48
CA SER A 361 12.35 -3.96 -6.63
C SER A 361 12.62 -2.96 -7.77
N PRO A 362 11.79 -2.91 -8.82
CA PRO A 362 12.09 -2.13 -10.02
C PRO A 362 12.01 -0.63 -9.76
N GLY A 363 12.88 0.11 -10.43
CA GLY A 363 12.88 1.58 -10.44
C GLY A 363 14.28 2.13 -10.64
N ILE A 364 14.37 3.45 -10.78
CA ILE A 364 15.63 4.16 -10.96
C ILE A 364 15.67 5.28 -9.93
N ALA A 365 16.77 5.41 -9.20
CA ALA A 365 16.95 6.50 -8.24
C ALA A 365 18.42 6.91 -8.11
N SER A 366 18.64 8.19 -7.89
CA SER A 366 19.97 8.77 -7.63
C SER A 366 19.99 9.48 -6.29
N GLY A 367 21.14 9.40 -5.61
CA GLY A 367 21.30 9.94 -4.27
C GLY A 367 22.69 9.71 -3.69
N LYS A 368 22.92 10.25 -2.50
CA LYS A 368 24.13 10.01 -1.73
C LYS A 368 24.06 8.63 -1.08
N VAL A 369 25.13 7.86 -1.16
CA VAL A 369 25.30 6.58 -0.47
C VAL A 369 25.46 6.85 1.02
N HIS A 370 24.78 6.06 1.83
CA HIS A 370 25.09 5.90 3.24
C HIS A 370 25.29 4.41 3.53
N VAL A 371 26.53 4.02 3.82
CA VAL A 371 26.88 2.65 4.20
C VAL A 371 26.63 2.51 5.70
N ILE A 372 25.74 1.60 6.08
CA ILE A 372 25.46 1.28 7.47
C ILE A 372 25.67 -0.21 7.68
N GLU A 373 26.55 -0.57 8.63
CA GLU A 373 26.88 -1.97 8.93
C GLU A 373 25.87 -2.60 9.89
N ASN A 374 25.42 -1.84 10.90
CA ASN A 374 24.58 -2.33 11.99
C ASN A 374 23.30 -1.49 12.15
N PRO A 375 22.17 -2.10 12.56
CA PRO A 375 20.93 -1.38 12.79
C PRO A 375 21.03 -0.28 13.86
N GLU A 376 21.99 -0.36 14.78
CA GLU A 376 22.21 0.64 15.84
C GLU A 376 22.59 2.03 15.29
N ASP A 377 23.14 2.08 14.07
CA ASP A 377 23.59 3.32 13.43
C ASP A 377 22.51 3.94 12.51
N ILE A 378 21.29 3.39 12.50
CA ILE A 378 20.17 3.85 11.65
C ILE A 378 19.82 5.33 11.85
N ASP A 379 20.01 5.86 13.07
CA ASP A 379 19.71 7.26 13.38
C ASP A 379 20.62 8.26 12.64
N GLN A 380 21.73 7.79 12.08
CA GLN A 380 22.66 8.62 11.30
C GLN A 380 22.20 8.80 9.85
N PHE A 381 21.19 8.06 9.38
CA PHE A 381 20.72 8.07 8.00
C PHE A 381 19.76 9.25 7.72
N GLU A 382 20.03 10.01 6.66
CA GLU A 382 19.22 11.14 6.24
C GLU A 382 18.16 10.75 5.19
N ALA A 383 17.00 11.39 5.22
CA ALA A 383 15.96 11.14 4.24
C ALA A 383 16.40 11.57 2.84
N GLY A 384 16.24 10.67 1.87
CA GLY A 384 16.65 10.90 0.48
C GLY A 384 17.99 10.26 0.09
N GLU A 385 18.68 9.60 1.02
CA GLU A 385 19.92 8.86 0.76
C GLU A 385 19.68 7.45 0.18
N ILE A 386 20.73 6.82 -0.32
CA ILE A 386 20.75 5.44 -0.79
C ILE A 386 21.37 4.58 0.28
N LEU A 387 20.60 3.63 0.81
CA LEU A 387 21.03 2.72 1.85
C LEU A 387 21.89 1.61 1.25
N VAL A 388 23.13 1.46 1.75
CA VAL A 388 24.02 0.35 1.41
C VAL A 388 24.33 -0.43 2.67
N THR A 389 24.04 -1.73 2.69
CA THR A 389 24.29 -2.58 3.86
C THR A 389 24.58 -4.03 3.49
N ALA A 390 24.96 -4.86 4.46
CA ALA A 390 25.22 -6.28 4.22
C ALA A 390 23.91 -7.01 3.92
N MET A 391 22.90 -6.75 4.75
CA MET A 391 21.58 -7.33 4.71
C MET A 391 20.64 -6.48 5.57
N THR A 392 19.37 -6.38 5.20
CA THR A 392 18.37 -5.74 6.06
C THR A 392 17.66 -6.78 6.91
N SER A 393 17.47 -6.48 8.19
CA SER A 393 16.47 -7.10 9.06
C SER A 393 15.26 -6.16 9.20
N PRO A 394 14.20 -6.57 9.89
CA PRO A 394 13.08 -5.70 10.19
C PRO A 394 13.38 -4.40 10.91
N ASP A 395 14.45 -4.37 11.69
CA ASP A 395 14.87 -3.18 12.45
C ASP A 395 15.29 -2.05 11.49
N TRP A 396 15.54 -2.38 10.23
CA TRP A 396 15.88 -1.44 9.17
C TRP A 396 14.66 -0.79 8.52
N VAL A 397 13.43 -1.28 8.79
CA VAL A 397 12.19 -0.72 8.19
C VAL A 397 12.07 0.80 8.34
N PRO A 398 12.38 1.42 9.50
CA PRO A 398 12.36 2.87 9.64
C PRO A 398 13.31 3.60 8.69
N VAL A 399 14.51 3.05 8.46
CA VAL A 399 15.50 3.65 7.55
C VAL A 399 15.16 3.37 6.09
N MET A 400 14.65 2.18 5.79
CA MET A 400 14.21 1.79 4.45
C MET A 400 13.16 2.77 3.93
N LYS A 401 12.19 3.19 4.77
CA LYS A 401 11.17 4.19 4.40
C LYS A 401 11.74 5.56 4.03
N LYS A 402 12.91 5.91 4.55
CA LYS A 402 13.59 7.19 4.29
C LYS A 402 14.48 7.13 3.04
N ALA A 403 14.85 5.93 2.59
CA ALA A 403 15.81 5.72 1.52
C ALA A 403 15.18 5.91 0.12
N LYS A 404 15.95 6.51 -0.80
CA LYS A 404 15.59 6.59 -2.23
C LYS A 404 15.83 5.30 -2.99
N ALA A 405 16.81 4.52 -2.56
CA ALA A 405 17.09 3.18 -3.04
C ALA A 405 17.85 2.37 -1.99
N ILE A 406 17.83 1.05 -2.14
CA ILE A 406 18.48 0.11 -1.20
C ILE A 406 19.37 -0.85 -1.98
N ILE A 407 20.60 -1.05 -1.52
CA ILE A 407 21.59 -1.98 -2.08
C ILE A 407 22.09 -2.90 -0.97
N THR A 408 22.00 -4.22 -1.15
CA THR A 408 22.54 -5.20 -0.18
C THR A 408 23.61 -6.11 -0.77
N ASN A 409 24.65 -6.42 0.02
CA ASN A 409 25.70 -7.37 -0.38
C ASN A 409 25.14 -8.77 -0.61
N ASN A 410 24.28 -9.22 0.31
CA ASN A 410 23.68 -10.55 0.35
C ASN A 410 22.18 -10.50 0.04
N GLY A 411 21.60 -11.67 -0.21
CA GLY A 411 20.16 -11.86 -0.38
C GLY A 411 19.72 -12.13 -1.83
N GLY A 412 18.67 -12.94 -1.97
CA GLY A 412 17.98 -13.19 -3.25
C GLY A 412 16.78 -12.28 -3.44
N ARG A 413 16.00 -12.49 -4.52
CA ARG A 413 14.78 -11.70 -4.83
C ARG A 413 13.67 -11.85 -3.77
N THR A 414 13.88 -12.71 -2.78
CA THR A 414 12.92 -13.06 -1.73
C THR A 414 13.37 -12.68 -0.33
N CYS A 415 14.58 -12.13 -0.19
CA CYS A 415 15.06 -11.70 1.12
C CYS A 415 14.23 -10.52 1.66
N HIS A 416 14.38 -10.25 2.95
CA HIS A 416 13.68 -9.16 3.65
C HIS A 416 13.78 -7.81 2.89
N ALA A 417 14.98 -7.45 2.40
CA ALA A 417 15.20 -6.21 1.65
C ALA A 417 14.31 -6.16 0.40
N ALA A 418 14.22 -7.26 -0.34
CA ALA A 418 13.47 -7.35 -1.58
C ALA A 418 11.96 -7.26 -1.36
N ILE A 419 11.44 -7.96 -0.35
CA ILE A 419 10.00 -7.98 -0.04
C ILE A 419 9.54 -6.59 0.41
N VAL A 420 10.19 -6.02 1.44
CA VAL A 420 9.79 -4.75 2.03
C VAL A 420 9.95 -3.60 1.02
N SER A 421 11.03 -3.60 0.22
CA SER A 421 11.24 -2.56 -0.79
C SER A 421 10.18 -2.61 -1.90
N ARG A 422 9.68 -3.79 -2.27
CA ARG A 422 8.56 -3.92 -3.22
C ARG A 422 7.25 -3.37 -2.66
N GLU A 423 6.95 -3.71 -1.40
CA GLU A 423 5.76 -3.21 -0.69
C GLU A 423 5.79 -1.68 -0.59
N MET A 424 6.98 -1.10 -0.35
CA MET A 424 7.18 0.35 -0.26
C MET A 424 7.42 1.04 -1.62
N GLN A 425 7.48 0.28 -2.72
CA GLN A 425 7.83 0.78 -4.06
C GLN A 425 9.18 1.54 -4.13
N ILE A 426 10.16 1.10 -3.34
CA ILE A 426 11.52 1.66 -3.31
C ILE A 426 12.42 0.82 -4.24
N PRO A 427 13.18 1.44 -5.17
CA PRO A 427 14.15 0.73 -5.99
C PRO A 427 15.16 -0.06 -5.14
N CYS A 428 15.34 -1.35 -5.43
CA CYS A 428 16.21 -2.22 -4.63
C CYS A 428 17.01 -3.21 -5.47
N LEU A 429 18.33 -3.24 -5.21
CA LEU A 429 19.24 -4.29 -5.65
C LEU A 429 19.72 -5.12 -4.46
N VAL A 430 19.82 -6.43 -4.64
CA VAL A 430 20.28 -7.36 -3.59
C VAL A 430 21.35 -8.31 -4.12
N GLY A 431 22.13 -8.90 -3.24
CA GLY A 431 23.06 -9.98 -3.59
C GLY A 431 24.23 -9.55 -4.48
N THR A 432 24.79 -8.34 -4.30
CA THR A 432 25.87 -7.85 -5.18
C THR A 432 27.12 -8.73 -5.18
N ILE A 433 27.41 -9.43 -4.07
CA ILE A 433 28.52 -10.40 -3.99
C ILE A 433 28.37 -11.48 -5.06
N SER A 434 27.16 -12.00 -5.26
CA SER A 434 26.88 -13.03 -6.27
C SER A 434 27.04 -12.54 -7.72
N ARG A 435 27.08 -11.23 -7.93
CA ARG A 435 27.26 -10.59 -9.23
C ARG A 435 28.63 -9.92 -9.39
N GLY A 436 29.56 -10.18 -8.46
CA GLY A 436 31.00 -9.95 -8.64
C GLY A 436 31.69 -9.28 -7.46
N VAL A 437 31.07 -8.28 -6.82
CA VAL A 437 31.70 -7.46 -5.77
C VAL A 437 30.72 -7.09 -4.66
N ALA A 438 31.20 -7.02 -3.41
CA ALA A 438 30.42 -6.51 -2.29
C ALA A 438 30.21 -4.99 -2.45
N ALA A 439 28.97 -4.51 -2.39
CA ALA A 439 28.64 -3.10 -2.49
C ALA A 439 29.32 -2.27 -1.41
N MET A 440 29.41 -2.78 -0.17
CA MET A 440 30.05 -2.07 0.96
C MET A 440 31.57 -1.92 0.80
N ASP A 441 32.22 -2.80 0.03
CA ASP A 441 33.66 -2.71 -0.23
C ASP A 441 33.96 -1.60 -1.24
N VAL A 442 33.07 -1.45 -2.23
CA VAL A 442 33.22 -0.54 -3.37
C VAL A 442 32.66 0.86 -3.09
N LEU A 443 31.44 0.95 -2.54
CA LEU A 443 30.74 2.21 -2.27
C LEU A 443 31.10 2.73 -0.88
N LYS A 444 31.22 4.04 -0.73
CA LYS A 444 31.52 4.73 0.54
C LYS A 444 30.45 5.75 0.88
N THR A 445 30.23 5.96 2.18
CA THR A 445 29.31 6.98 2.67
C THR A 445 29.70 8.35 2.12
N GLY A 446 28.75 9.02 1.47
CA GLY A 446 28.92 10.31 0.79
C GLY A 446 29.05 10.22 -0.74
N ASP A 447 29.28 9.03 -1.31
CA ASP A 447 29.36 8.86 -2.77
C ASP A 447 28.02 9.20 -3.43
N VAL A 448 28.02 9.82 -4.60
CA VAL A 448 26.79 10.07 -5.38
C VAL A 448 26.68 9.01 -6.46
N ILE A 449 25.59 8.25 -6.47
CA ILE A 449 25.39 7.15 -7.42
C ILE A 449 24.00 7.19 -8.06
N THR A 450 23.83 6.43 -9.14
CA THR A 450 22.54 6.14 -9.76
C THR A 450 22.28 4.65 -9.75
N VAL A 451 21.17 4.26 -9.15
CA VAL A 451 20.70 2.88 -9.02
C VAL A 451 19.66 2.61 -10.08
N ASP A 452 19.97 1.73 -11.02
CA ASP A 452 19.01 1.16 -11.97
C ASP A 452 18.63 -0.24 -11.48
N ALA A 453 17.62 -0.29 -10.62
CA ALA A 453 17.11 -1.53 -10.06
C ALA A 453 16.24 -2.33 -11.04
N LYS A 454 15.94 -1.78 -12.23
CA LYS A 454 15.30 -2.54 -13.31
C LYS A 454 16.31 -3.44 -14.00
N ASN A 455 17.49 -2.90 -14.32
CA ASN A 455 18.55 -3.63 -15.01
C ASN A 455 19.58 -4.27 -14.05
N GLY A 456 19.49 -3.98 -12.75
CA GLY A 456 20.38 -4.55 -11.74
C GLY A 456 21.79 -3.95 -11.77
N VAL A 457 21.89 -2.65 -12.06
CA VAL A 457 23.17 -1.95 -12.25
C VAL A 457 23.23 -0.67 -11.40
N VAL A 458 24.41 -0.40 -10.83
CA VAL A 458 24.72 0.84 -10.12
C VAL A 458 25.80 1.59 -10.90
N TYR A 459 25.55 2.85 -11.23
CA TYR A 459 26.44 3.74 -11.97
C TYR A 459 27.07 4.79 -11.06
N ASP A 460 28.28 5.20 -11.42
CA ASP A 460 28.96 6.34 -10.79
C ASP A 460 28.29 7.68 -11.15
N GLY A 461 28.07 8.53 -10.16
CA GLY A 461 27.45 9.85 -10.32
C GLY A 461 25.94 9.85 -10.58
N GLU A 462 25.40 11.05 -10.76
CA GLU A 462 23.99 11.28 -11.14
C GLU A 462 23.83 11.19 -12.66
N VAL A 463 23.28 10.07 -13.14
CA VAL A 463 23.22 9.75 -14.56
C VAL A 463 21.92 10.28 -15.17
N GLN A 464 21.96 11.52 -15.64
CA GLN A 464 20.79 12.18 -16.23
C GLN A 464 20.20 11.48 -17.47
N SER A 465 21.00 10.72 -18.24
CA SER A 465 20.51 10.00 -19.43
C SER A 465 19.69 8.74 -19.13
N ILE A 466 19.84 8.16 -17.93
CA ILE A 466 19.02 7.03 -17.45
C ILE A 466 17.79 7.56 -16.69
N LEU A 467 17.91 8.76 -16.11
CA LEU A 467 16.80 9.48 -15.46
C LEU A 467 15.84 10.14 -16.48
N ALA A 468 16.27 10.35 -17.72
CA ALA A 468 15.44 10.93 -18.77
C ALA A 468 14.57 9.85 -19.46
N PRO A 469 13.24 10.03 -19.59
CA PRO A 469 12.44 9.11 -20.39
C PRO A 469 12.87 9.17 -21.85
N ALA A 470 12.98 7.99 -22.47
CA ALA A 470 13.36 7.84 -23.87
C ALA A 470 12.41 8.65 -24.77
N LYS A 471 12.95 9.59 -25.54
CA LYS A 471 12.25 10.26 -26.65
C LYS A 471 11.90 9.21 -27.69
N GLN A 472 10.62 8.86 -27.82
CA GLN A 472 10.15 8.08 -28.96
C GLN A 472 10.23 8.94 -30.23
N ALA A 473 11.01 8.48 -31.20
CA ALA A 473 10.95 9.00 -32.56
C ALA A 473 9.67 8.50 -33.24
N PRO A 474 9.09 9.27 -34.19
CA PRO A 474 7.86 8.87 -34.86
C PRO A 474 8.14 7.67 -35.78
N ALA A 475 7.54 6.52 -35.49
CA ALA A 475 7.44 5.43 -36.45
C ALA A 475 6.12 5.61 -37.20
N ASP A 476 6.22 5.91 -38.49
CA ASP A 476 5.09 5.93 -39.41
C ASP A 476 4.42 4.55 -39.44
N GLY A 477 3.18 4.48 -38.95
CA GLY A 477 2.36 3.28 -38.93
C GLY A 477 1.46 3.22 -37.71
N GLU A 478 0.35 3.96 -37.71
CA GLU A 478 -0.67 3.90 -36.65
C GLU A 478 -1.25 2.48 -36.54
N MET A 479 -0.76 1.70 -35.57
CA MET A 479 -1.60 0.74 -34.87
C MET A 479 -2.33 1.50 -33.77
N VAL A 480 -3.61 1.77 -34.00
CA VAL A 480 -4.52 2.34 -33.01
C VAL A 480 -4.63 1.33 -31.86
N GLN A 481 -3.95 1.59 -30.75
CA GLN A 481 -4.25 0.92 -29.47
C GLN A 481 -5.75 1.11 -29.19
N GLN A 482 -6.50 0.01 -29.07
CA GLN A 482 -7.91 0.08 -28.70
C GLN A 482 -8.00 0.71 -27.31
N ALA A 483 -8.43 1.97 -27.25
CA ALA A 483 -8.76 2.64 -26.00
C ALA A 483 -9.85 1.84 -25.29
N GLU A 484 -9.65 1.55 -24.00
CA GLU A 484 -10.66 0.94 -23.13
C GLU A 484 -11.96 1.75 -23.26
N TYR A 485 -13.05 1.08 -23.65
CA TYR A 485 -14.31 1.75 -23.92
C TYR A 485 -15.03 2.12 -22.62
N PHE A 486 -15.33 3.40 -22.46
CA PHE A 486 -16.22 3.90 -21.42
C PHE A 486 -17.51 4.40 -22.08
N ALA A 487 -18.65 3.92 -21.59
CA ALA A 487 -19.94 4.38 -22.09
C ALA A 487 -20.08 5.90 -21.84
N PRO A 488 -20.61 6.68 -22.81
CA PRO A 488 -20.93 8.07 -22.57
C PRO A 488 -21.96 8.20 -21.45
N THR A 489 -21.66 9.02 -20.45
CA THR A 489 -22.51 9.30 -19.28
C THR A 489 -22.90 10.77 -19.24
N ALA A 490 -24.04 11.08 -18.64
CA ALA A 490 -24.45 12.47 -18.39
C ALA A 490 -23.64 13.09 -17.25
N THR A 491 -23.44 12.31 -16.19
CA THR A 491 -22.59 12.63 -15.04
C THR A 491 -21.13 12.42 -15.44
N GLN A 492 -20.32 13.45 -15.26
CA GLN A 492 -18.89 13.40 -15.55
C GLN A 492 -18.08 12.94 -14.35
N VAL A 493 -16.96 12.26 -14.60
CA VAL A 493 -16.04 11.75 -13.60
C VAL A 493 -14.73 12.52 -13.70
N MET A 494 -14.52 13.39 -12.74
CA MET A 494 -13.33 14.22 -12.58
C MET A 494 -12.35 13.57 -11.60
N MET A 495 -11.13 14.12 -11.54
CA MET A 495 -10.07 13.68 -10.63
C MET A 495 -9.74 14.73 -9.58
N ASN A 496 -9.44 14.29 -8.36
CA ASN A 496 -8.80 15.09 -7.31
C ASN A 496 -7.27 14.96 -7.47
N LEU A 497 -6.56 16.06 -7.70
CA LEU A 497 -5.11 16.05 -7.91
C LEU A 497 -4.45 17.24 -7.20
N GLY A 498 -3.74 16.98 -6.11
CA GLY A 498 -3.01 18.00 -5.35
C GLY A 498 -1.56 18.19 -5.79
N ASP A 499 -0.84 17.09 -6.00
CA ASP A 499 0.59 17.11 -6.34
C ASP A 499 0.83 17.32 -7.85
N PRO A 500 1.47 18.43 -8.25
CA PRO A 500 1.78 18.69 -9.65
C PRO A 500 2.72 17.67 -10.31
N GLU A 501 3.61 17.00 -9.57
CA GLU A 501 4.52 15.99 -10.15
C GLU A 501 3.77 14.73 -10.60
N LEU A 502 2.59 14.48 -10.05
CA LEU A 502 1.75 13.33 -10.42
C LEU A 502 0.86 13.60 -11.64
N ALA A 503 0.85 14.82 -12.18
CA ALA A 503 -0.04 15.21 -13.26
C ALA A 503 0.18 14.40 -14.55
N GLU A 504 1.44 14.25 -14.99
CA GLU A 504 1.76 13.50 -16.21
C GLU A 504 1.42 12.01 -16.07
N LYS A 505 1.67 11.44 -14.88
CA LYS A 505 1.33 10.05 -14.56
C LYS A 505 -0.16 9.76 -14.75
N TYR A 506 -1.01 10.69 -14.35
CA TYR A 506 -2.46 10.51 -14.35
C TYR A 506 -3.18 11.16 -15.53
N ALA A 507 -2.49 11.90 -16.39
CA ALA A 507 -3.05 12.50 -17.60
C ALA A 507 -3.72 11.46 -18.51
N ASN A 508 -3.17 10.25 -18.60
CA ASN A 508 -3.72 9.20 -19.47
C ASN A 508 -4.98 8.51 -18.91
N LEU A 509 -5.42 8.85 -17.70
CA LEU A 509 -6.66 8.31 -17.16
C LEU A 509 -7.87 8.87 -17.90
N PRO A 510 -8.95 8.08 -18.04
CA PRO A 510 -10.20 8.49 -18.71
C PRO A 510 -11.05 9.41 -17.83
N ALA A 511 -10.41 10.32 -17.07
CA ALA A 511 -11.10 11.37 -16.34
C ALA A 511 -11.51 12.48 -17.31
N ASP A 512 -12.67 13.09 -17.04
CA ASP A 512 -13.19 14.22 -17.81
C ASP A 512 -12.47 15.54 -17.48
N GLY A 513 -11.58 15.55 -16.47
CA GLY A 513 -10.79 16.70 -16.02
C GLY A 513 -10.34 16.57 -14.56
N VAL A 514 -9.92 17.68 -13.97
CA VAL A 514 -9.59 17.80 -12.55
C VAL A 514 -10.66 18.64 -11.87
N GLY A 515 -11.43 18.02 -10.98
CA GLY A 515 -12.53 18.68 -10.27
C GLY A 515 -12.07 19.37 -8.99
N LEU A 516 -10.89 19.00 -8.48
CA LEU A 516 -10.25 19.66 -7.35
C LEU A 516 -8.73 19.56 -7.48
N MET A 517 -8.10 20.69 -7.81
CA MET A 517 -6.67 20.92 -7.61
C MET A 517 -6.48 21.77 -6.37
N ARG A 518 -5.66 21.29 -5.43
CA ARG A 518 -5.39 21.96 -4.14
C ARG A 518 -4.09 22.73 -4.22
N GLU A 519 -4.14 24.05 -4.11
CA GLU A 519 -2.93 24.87 -4.20
C GLU A 519 -2.00 24.70 -2.99
N GLU A 520 -2.52 24.22 -1.86
CA GLU A 520 -1.77 24.06 -0.61
C GLU A 520 -0.51 23.18 -0.80
N PHE A 521 -0.60 22.17 -1.67
CA PHE A 521 0.55 21.32 -2.01
C PHE A 521 1.67 22.11 -2.68
N ILE A 522 1.35 23.17 -3.43
CA ILE A 522 2.39 24.00 -4.06
C ILE A 522 3.15 24.79 -2.99
N TRP A 523 2.42 25.31 -2.00
CA TRP A 523 3.01 25.99 -0.86
C TRP A 523 3.86 25.06 0.01
N THR A 524 3.39 23.83 0.29
CA THR A 524 4.10 22.91 1.18
C THR A 524 5.22 22.11 0.51
N SER A 525 5.22 21.98 -0.81
CA SER A 525 6.21 21.15 -1.54
C SER A 525 7.26 21.97 -2.30
N TYR A 526 6.96 23.23 -2.64
CA TYR A 526 7.91 24.06 -3.40
C TYR A 526 8.22 25.39 -2.72
N ILE A 527 7.21 26.12 -2.22
CA ILE A 527 7.43 27.50 -1.73
C ILE A 527 7.97 27.53 -0.29
N HIS A 528 7.39 26.74 0.61
CA HIS A 528 7.74 26.58 2.05
C HIS A 528 7.81 27.86 2.91
N GLU A 529 7.43 29.01 2.36
CA GLU A 529 7.53 30.33 2.99
C GLU A 529 6.17 31.05 2.94
N HIS A 530 5.84 31.79 4.00
CA HIS A 530 4.57 32.50 4.11
C HIS A 530 4.46 33.63 3.05
N PRO A 531 3.30 33.84 2.37
CA PRO A 531 3.18 34.85 1.31
C PRO A 531 3.51 36.28 1.77
N LEU A 532 2.99 36.72 2.92
CA LEU A 532 3.27 38.06 3.45
C LEU A 532 4.75 38.23 3.84
N TYR A 533 5.42 37.15 4.26
CA TYR A 533 6.85 37.16 4.57
C TYR A 533 7.69 37.35 3.30
N LEU A 534 7.29 36.73 2.19
CA LEU A 534 7.92 36.91 0.89
C LEU A 534 7.67 38.31 0.31
N ILE A 535 6.46 38.86 0.49
CA ILE A 535 6.13 40.24 0.11
C ILE A 535 7.04 41.23 0.86
N LYS A 536 7.19 41.08 2.17
CA LYS A 536 8.07 41.94 3.00
C LYS A 536 9.53 41.91 2.54
N GLN A 537 9.98 40.81 1.94
CA GLN A 537 11.32 40.68 1.35
C GLN A 537 11.44 41.20 -0.09
N GLY A 538 10.35 41.70 -0.69
CA GLY A 538 10.33 42.11 -2.09
C GLY A 538 10.37 40.94 -3.08
N LYS A 539 9.95 39.74 -2.66
CA LYS A 539 9.97 38.50 -3.47
C LYS A 539 8.60 38.11 -4.02
N SER A 540 7.70 39.07 -4.25
CA SER A 540 6.35 38.82 -4.76
C SER A 540 6.35 38.09 -6.11
N GLU A 541 7.26 38.44 -7.02
CA GLU A 541 7.37 37.80 -8.33
C GLU A 541 7.72 36.30 -8.22
N LYS A 542 8.58 35.94 -7.25
CA LYS A 542 8.94 34.54 -6.98
C LYS A 542 7.70 33.71 -6.65
N VAL A 543 6.76 34.27 -5.88
CA VAL A 543 5.50 33.60 -5.53
C VAL A 543 4.65 33.35 -6.77
N ILE A 544 4.48 34.40 -7.59
CA ILE A 544 3.67 34.35 -8.82
C ILE A 544 4.24 33.29 -9.76
N GLU A 545 5.55 33.30 -10.01
CA GLU A 545 6.22 32.34 -10.89
C GLU A 545 6.08 30.91 -10.36
N MET A 546 6.37 30.65 -9.08
CA MET A 546 6.29 29.29 -8.52
C MET A 546 4.86 28.72 -8.50
N LEU A 547 3.87 29.55 -8.15
CA LEU A 547 2.47 29.15 -8.24
C LEU A 547 2.07 28.89 -9.69
N ALA A 548 2.41 29.79 -10.60
CA ALA A 548 2.07 29.65 -12.02
C ALA A 548 2.72 28.40 -12.62
N GLU A 549 3.98 28.11 -12.31
CA GLU A 549 4.68 26.91 -12.76
C GLU A 549 3.96 25.64 -12.25
N GLY A 550 3.69 25.54 -10.95
CA GLY A 550 3.00 24.39 -10.35
C GLY A 550 1.60 24.17 -10.93
N ILE A 551 0.80 25.24 -11.05
CA ILE A 551 -0.53 25.20 -11.67
C ILE A 551 -0.43 24.80 -13.15
N SER A 552 0.55 25.35 -13.88
CA SER A 552 0.71 25.09 -15.32
C SER A 552 1.06 23.64 -15.62
N LYS A 553 1.80 22.94 -14.76
CA LYS A 553 2.11 21.51 -14.93
C LYS A 553 0.82 20.69 -15.03
N VAL A 554 -0.09 20.90 -14.08
CA VAL A 554 -1.39 20.20 -14.03
C VAL A 554 -2.28 20.62 -15.22
N ALA A 555 -2.43 21.92 -15.43
CA ALA A 555 -3.28 22.44 -16.50
C ALA A 555 -2.81 22.00 -17.90
N ARG A 556 -1.49 21.93 -18.13
CA ARG A 556 -0.88 21.47 -19.39
C ARG A 556 -1.10 19.98 -19.59
N ALA A 557 -0.83 19.16 -18.58
CA ALA A 557 -1.01 17.70 -18.65
C ALA A 557 -2.48 17.31 -18.92
N MET A 558 -3.43 18.12 -18.44
CA MET A 558 -4.85 17.84 -18.61
C MET A 558 -5.49 18.46 -19.84
N SER A 559 -4.83 19.42 -20.49
CA SER A 559 -5.37 20.13 -21.65
C SER A 559 -5.81 19.16 -22.76
N PRO A 560 -7.01 19.33 -23.37
CA PRO A 560 -7.96 20.44 -23.19
C PRO A 560 -8.99 20.23 -22.06
N ARG A 561 -8.89 19.18 -21.26
CA ARG A 561 -9.85 18.90 -20.18
C ARG A 561 -9.79 19.98 -19.09
N PRO A 562 -10.95 20.38 -18.53
CA PRO A 562 -11.01 21.40 -17.50
C PRO A 562 -10.24 21.02 -16.24
N VAL A 563 -9.60 22.01 -15.62
CA VAL A 563 -8.95 21.91 -14.31
C VAL A 563 -9.56 22.96 -13.40
N VAL A 564 -10.02 22.57 -12.21
CA VAL A 564 -10.56 23.49 -11.20
C VAL A 564 -9.56 23.62 -10.06
N LEU A 565 -8.86 24.75 -10.01
CA LEU A 565 -7.97 25.12 -8.91
C LEU A 565 -8.78 25.69 -7.76
N ARG A 566 -8.74 25.05 -6.59
CA ARG A 566 -9.19 25.67 -5.36
C ARG A 566 -8.11 26.62 -4.87
N LEU A 567 -8.47 27.89 -4.71
CA LEU A 567 -7.59 28.89 -4.11
C LEU A 567 -7.29 28.52 -2.65
N SER A 568 -6.25 29.12 -2.07
CA SER A 568 -5.73 28.69 -0.77
C SER A 568 -6.80 28.64 0.33
N ASP A 569 -6.97 27.46 0.94
CA ASP A 569 -7.88 27.20 2.05
C ASP A 569 -7.11 26.83 3.34
N PHE A 570 -5.84 27.24 3.45
CA PHE A 570 -5.06 27.02 4.67
C PHE A 570 -5.72 27.65 5.90
N LYS A 571 -5.63 26.92 7.02
CA LYS A 571 -5.92 27.41 8.36
C LYS A 571 -4.76 28.25 8.87
N SER A 572 -5.02 29.11 9.85
CA SER A 572 -3.99 29.94 10.49
C SER A 572 -2.83 29.13 11.05
N SER A 573 -3.10 27.95 11.64
CA SER A 573 -2.05 27.04 12.12
C SER A 573 -1.18 26.46 11.01
N GLU A 574 -1.74 26.19 9.83
CA GLU A 574 -0.99 25.66 8.70
C GLU A 574 -0.09 26.73 8.09
N TYR A 575 -0.61 27.96 7.91
CA TYR A 575 0.21 29.10 7.49
C TYR A 575 1.31 29.43 8.51
N ARG A 576 1.04 29.28 9.81
CA ARG A 576 2.04 29.51 10.88
C ARG A 576 3.24 28.57 10.74
N ASN A 577 3.00 27.34 10.31
CA ASN A 577 4.06 26.34 10.12
C ASN A 577 4.95 26.62 8.89
N LEU A 578 4.56 27.53 8.00
CA LEU A 578 5.45 28.01 6.94
C LEU A 578 6.50 28.97 7.51
N LYS A 579 7.67 29.00 6.88
CA LYS A 579 8.73 29.91 7.31
C LYS A 579 8.25 31.37 7.26
N GLY A 580 8.37 32.06 8.40
CA GLY A 580 7.93 33.44 8.59
C GLY A 580 6.43 33.60 8.87
N GLY A 581 5.67 32.50 9.02
CA GLY A 581 4.24 32.53 9.30
C GLY A 581 3.87 33.01 10.71
N GLU A 582 4.69 32.71 11.73
CA GLU A 582 4.46 33.14 13.12
C GLU A 582 4.26 34.65 13.30
N GLU A 583 4.85 35.49 12.43
CA GLU A 583 4.69 36.95 12.50
C GLU A 583 3.27 37.40 12.13
N TYR A 584 2.59 36.65 11.26
CA TYR A 584 1.34 37.07 10.62
C TYR A 584 0.11 36.31 11.11
N GLU A 585 0.29 35.10 11.64
CA GLU A 585 -0.80 34.16 11.86
C GLU A 585 -1.27 34.08 13.32
N PRO A 586 -2.53 34.46 13.61
CA PRO A 586 -3.05 34.46 14.98
C PRO A 586 -3.23 33.04 15.51
N HIS A 587 -3.12 32.84 16.82
CA HIS A 587 -3.52 31.61 17.49
C HIS A 587 -5.03 31.57 17.71
N GLU A 588 -5.71 30.65 17.03
CA GLU A 588 -7.16 30.51 17.13
C GLU A 588 -7.52 29.28 17.98
N PRO A 589 -8.58 29.36 18.80
CA PRO A 589 -9.02 28.23 19.62
C PRO A 589 -9.68 27.11 18.79
N ALA A 590 -10.14 27.43 17.57
CA ALA A 590 -10.81 26.50 16.67
C ALA A 590 -10.44 26.82 15.21
N ASP A 591 -9.25 26.39 14.80
CA ASP A 591 -8.70 26.64 13.45
C ASP A 591 -9.65 26.17 12.31
N LEU A 592 -10.47 25.14 12.55
CA LEU A 592 -11.46 24.65 11.57
C LEU A 592 -12.46 25.74 11.16
N LEU A 593 -12.87 26.59 12.10
CA LEU A 593 -13.87 27.64 11.91
C LEU A 593 -13.27 29.04 11.77
N GLY A 594 -11.94 29.14 11.92
CA GLY A 594 -11.17 30.36 12.07
C GLY A 594 -10.97 31.16 10.77
N TRP A 595 -9.96 32.02 10.79
CA TRP A 595 -9.59 32.86 9.66
C TRP A 595 -9.01 32.00 8.53
N ARG A 596 -9.83 31.70 7.50
CA ARG A 596 -9.48 30.87 6.33
C ARG A 596 -10.42 31.12 5.14
N GLY A 597 -10.06 30.60 3.98
CA GLY A 597 -10.80 30.74 2.73
C GLY A 597 -11.19 32.18 2.41
N ALA A 598 -12.41 32.40 1.93
CA ALA A 598 -12.90 33.72 1.50
C ALA A 598 -12.66 34.88 2.49
N SER A 599 -12.77 34.60 3.80
CA SER A 599 -12.57 35.63 4.84
C SER A 599 -11.16 36.21 4.89
N ARG A 600 -10.15 35.48 4.39
CA ARG A 600 -8.78 35.98 4.24
C ARG A 600 -8.64 36.88 3.02
N TYR A 601 -9.29 36.51 1.92
CA TYR A 601 -9.03 37.11 0.61
C TYR A 601 -9.35 38.61 0.53
N TYR A 602 -10.34 39.08 1.28
CA TYR A 602 -10.68 40.51 1.35
C TYR A 602 -10.16 41.20 2.61
N ASP A 603 -9.51 40.48 3.53
CA ASP A 603 -9.02 41.08 4.76
C ASP A 603 -7.86 42.04 4.46
N PRO A 604 -7.83 43.27 5.01
CA PRO A 604 -6.76 44.23 4.77
C PRO A 604 -5.36 43.69 5.09
N ASN A 605 -5.24 42.73 6.01
CA ASN A 605 -3.96 42.15 6.40
C ASN A 605 -3.45 41.08 5.42
N PHE A 606 -4.32 40.52 4.57
CA PHE A 606 -3.97 39.38 3.71
C PHE A 606 -4.27 39.60 2.21
N ILE A 607 -5.05 40.62 1.85
CA ILE A 607 -5.46 40.90 0.46
C ILE A 607 -4.30 40.98 -0.53
N GLU A 608 -3.13 41.47 -0.10
CA GLU A 608 -1.94 41.53 -0.96
C GLU A 608 -1.37 40.14 -1.28
N ALA A 609 -1.47 39.17 -0.36
CA ALA A 609 -1.12 37.78 -0.64
C ALA A 609 -2.08 37.15 -1.66
N PHE A 610 -3.38 37.37 -1.47
CA PHE A 610 -4.40 36.86 -2.40
C PHE A 610 -4.23 37.39 -3.83
N LYS A 611 -3.83 38.66 -3.99
CA LYS A 611 -3.52 39.23 -5.31
C LYS A 611 -2.38 38.49 -6.03
N LEU A 612 -1.43 37.88 -5.31
CA LEU A 612 -0.37 37.06 -5.91
C LEU A 612 -0.92 35.76 -6.48
N GLU A 613 -1.84 35.09 -5.77
CA GLU A 613 -2.54 33.90 -6.28
C GLU A 613 -3.32 34.23 -7.56
N LEU A 614 -4.05 35.35 -7.56
CA LEU A 614 -4.78 35.81 -8.75
C LEU A 614 -3.84 36.16 -9.92
N ALA A 615 -2.70 36.78 -9.64
CA ALA A 615 -1.70 37.08 -10.66
C ALA A 615 -1.11 35.79 -11.27
N ALA A 616 -0.87 34.76 -10.46
CA ALA A 616 -0.42 33.45 -10.93
C ALA A 616 -1.47 32.77 -11.84
N VAL A 617 -2.75 32.77 -11.42
CA VAL A 617 -3.85 32.25 -12.26
C VAL A 617 -3.95 32.99 -13.59
N LYS A 618 -3.85 34.32 -13.56
CA LYS A 618 -3.87 35.16 -14.77
C LYS A 618 -2.69 34.82 -15.69
N LYS A 619 -1.48 34.71 -15.14
CA LYS A 619 -0.27 34.33 -15.87
C LYS A 619 -0.43 32.98 -16.57
N VAL A 620 -0.94 31.95 -15.87
CA VAL A 620 -1.17 30.62 -16.46
C VAL A 620 -2.13 30.67 -17.64
N ARG A 621 -3.19 31.48 -17.54
CA ARG A 621 -4.20 31.58 -18.59
C ARG A 621 -3.76 32.44 -19.77
N GLU A 622 -3.14 33.59 -19.50
CA GLU A 622 -2.82 34.60 -20.52
C GLU A 622 -1.42 34.41 -21.13
N GLU A 623 -0.39 34.13 -20.32
CA GLU A 623 0.98 33.97 -20.80
C GLU A 623 1.26 32.53 -21.26
N PHE A 624 0.83 31.52 -20.48
CA PHE A 624 1.02 30.11 -20.87
C PHE A 624 -0.10 29.57 -21.77
N GLY A 625 -1.18 30.32 -21.98
CA GLY A 625 -2.28 29.96 -22.87
C GLY A 625 -3.17 28.81 -22.38
N LEU A 626 -3.07 28.43 -21.10
CA LEU A 626 -3.80 27.28 -20.53
C LEU A 626 -5.21 27.69 -20.09
N THR A 627 -6.09 27.88 -21.08
CA THR A 627 -7.46 28.36 -20.88
C THR A 627 -8.43 27.33 -20.27
N ASN A 628 -7.99 26.08 -20.09
CA ASN A 628 -8.73 25.03 -19.38
C ASN A 628 -8.71 25.18 -17.85
N LEU A 629 -7.92 26.12 -17.30
CA LEU A 629 -7.85 26.41 -15.87
C LEU A 629 -9.03 27.28 -15.38
N ASN A 630 -9.83 26.75 -14.48
CA ASN A 630 -10.88 27.46 -13.74
C ASN A 630 -10.50 27.56 -12.26
N VAL A 631 -11.23 28.37 -11.50
CA VAL A 631 -10.95 28.55 -10.07
C VAL A 631 -12.16 28.25 -9.20
N MET A 632 -11.91 27.90 -7.95
CA MET A 632 -12.91 27.63 -6.93
C MET A 632 -12.59 28.38 -5.64
N LEU A 633 -13.62 29.02 -5.09
CA LEU A 633 -13.55 29.77 -3.83
C LEU A 633 -13.95 28.87 -2.64
N PRO A 634 -13.04 28.58 -1.71
CA PRO A 634 -13.35 27.86 -0.48
C PRO A 634 -13.92 28.76 0.62
N PHE A 635 -14.65 28.14 1.54
CA PHE A 635 -15.09 28.65 2.83
C PHE A 635 -15.80 30.02 2.79
N VAL A 636 -16.65 30.22 1.77
CA VAL A 636 -17.46 31.44 1.61
C VAL A 636 -18.66 31.38 2.56
N ARG A 637 -18.70 32.21 3.60
CA ARG A 637 -19.73 32.16 4.65
C ARG A 637 -20.97 32.96 4.28
N THR A 638 -20.81 34.08 3.58
CA THR A 638 -21.92 34.99 3.25
C THR A 638 -21.93 35.42 1.79
N VAL A 639 -23.12 35.77 1.28
CA VAL A 639 -23.31 36.31 -0.07
C VAL A 639 -22.48 37.59 -0.28
N THR A 640 -22.32 38.41 0.77
CA THR A 640 -21.48 39.61 0.73
C THR A 640 -19.99 39.28 0.59
N GLU A 641 -19.50 38.21 1.22
CA GLU A 641 -18.12 37.75 1.00
C GLU A 641 -17.93 37.27 -0.44
N ALA A 642 -18.89 36.52 -1.00
CA ALA A 642 -18.84 36.10 -2.41
C ALA A 642 -18.68 37.31 -3.34
N GLN A 643 -19.52 38.33 -3.18
CA GLN A 643 -19.43 39.59 -3.93
C GLN A 643 -18.03 40.22 -3.80
N LYS A 644 -17.56 40.44 -2.56
CA LYS A 644 -16.24 41.06 -2.30
C LYS A 644 -15.10 40.32 -2.99
N VAL A 645 -15.06 38.99 -2.88
CA VAL A 645 -14.01 38.19 -3.49
C VAL A 645 -14.09 38.26 -5.01
N THR A 646 -15.28 38.13 -5.59
CA THR A 646 -15.45 38.25 -7.05
C THR A 646 -15.11 39.65 -7.58
N ASP A 647 -15.34 40.71 -6.80
CA ASP A 647 -14.94 42.07 -7.18
C ASP A 647 -13.42 42.23 -7.20
N ILE A 648 -12.71 41.65 -6.22
CA ILE A 648 -11.24 41.64 -6.19
C ILE A 648 -10.70 40.83 -7.39
N MET A 649 -11.28 39.67 -7.69
CA MET A 649 -10.91 38.88 -8.87
C MET A 649 -11.12 39.66 -10.17
N ALA A 650 -12.26 40.34 -10.31
CA ALA A 650 -12.56 41.17 -11.47
C ALA A 650 -11.56 42.33 -11.60
N ALA A 651 -11.21 42.99 -10.49
CA ALA A 651 -10.19 44.03 -10.46
C ALA A 651 -8.79 43.52 -10.84
N ALA A 652 -8.48 42.26 -10.57
CA ALA A 652 -7.25 41.59 -11.02
C ALA A 652 -7.30 41.16 -12.50
N GLY A 653 -8.45 41.30 -13.17
CA GLY A 653 -8.66 40.93 -14.58
C GLY A 653 -9.21 39.51 -14.79
N LEU A 654 -9.58 38.80 -13.73
CA LEU A 654 -10.18 37.46 -13.78
C LEU A 654 -11.71 37.57 -13.73
N VAL A 655 -12.32 37.84 -14.90
CA VAL A 655 -13.77 37.99 -15.05
C VAL A 655 -14.39 36.73 -15.64
N ARG A 656 -15.49 36.27 -15.04
CA ARG A 656 -16.26 35.11 -15.53
C ARG A 656 -16.67 35.30 -16.98
N SER A 657 -16.52 34.26 -17.78
CA SER A 657 -16.83 34.27 -19.21
C SER A 657 -17.23 32.86 -19.69
N ALA A 658 -17.40 32.68 -21.00
CA ALA A 658 -17.56 31.34 -21.57
C ALA A 658 -16.33 30.44 -21.28
N ASN A 659 -15.13 31.03 -21.25
CA ASN A 659 -13.85 30.32 -21.17
C ASN A 659 -13.19 30.37 -19.79
N PHE A 660 -13.78 31.08 -18.82
CA PHE A 660 -13.29 31.14 -17.44
C PHE A 660 -14.47 31.06 -16.48
N LYS A 661 -14.48 30.01 -15.67
CA LYS A 661 -15.52 29.73 -14.68
C LYS A 661 -14.99 29.96 -13.28
N VAL A 662 -15.87 30.48 -12.42
CA VAL A 662 -15.62 30.61 -10.99
C VAL A 662 -16.61 29.73 -10.25
N TYR A 663 -16.10 28.72 -9.57
CA TYR A 663 -16.88 27.81 -8.73
C TYR A 663 -16.81 28.23 -7.26
N MET A 664 -17.73 27.74 -6.45
CA MET A 664 -17.67 27.87 -4.99
C MET A 664 -17.74 26.51 -4.33
N MET A 665 -16.94 26.31 -3.29
CA MET A 665 -17.06 25.11 -2.49
C MET A 665 -18.30 25.22 -1.59
N ALA A 666 -19.27 24.32 -1.79
CA ALA A 666 -20.47 24.23 -0.95
C ALA A 666 -20.15 23.34 0.26
N GLU A 667 -19.66 23.99 1.32
CA GLU A 667 -19.12 23.27 2.47
C GLU A 667 -19.59 23.83 3.82
N ILE A 668 -20.37 24.91 3.79
CA ILE A 668 -20.99 25.52 4.96
C ILE A 668 -22.51 25.47 4.79
N PRO A 669 -23.31 25.24 5.86
CA PRO A 669 -24.76 25.21 5.75
C PRO A 669 -25.35 26.44 5.04
N ALA A 670 -24.79 27.63 5.28
CA ALA A 670 -25.21 28.86 4.60
C ALA A 670 -25.13 28.79 3.06
N ASN A 671 -24.15 28.07 2.49
CA ASN A 671 -24.04 27.88 1.04
C ASN A 671 -25.23 27.10 0.47
N ILE A 672 -25.80 26.19 1.27
CA ILE A 672 -26.93 25.35 0.91
C ILE A 672 -28.23 26.15 1.01
N ILE A 673 -28.44 26.81 2.15
CA ILE A 673 -29.67 27.52 2.49
C ILE A 673 -29.90 28.72 1.55
N LEU A 674 -28.83 29.41 1.17
CA LEU A 674 -28.87 30.63 0.35
C LEU A 674 -28.29 30.42 -1.06
N ALA A 675 -28.32 29.18 -1.57
CA ALA A 675 -27.76 28.84 -2.88
C ALA A 675 -28.33 29.74 -4.00
N ASP A 676 -29.63 30.03 -3.96
CA ASP A 676 -30.32 30.94 -4.88
C ASP A 676 -29.70 32.35 -4.92
N GLN A 677 -29.17 32.83 -3.79
CA GLN A 677 -28.52 34.14 -3.71
C GLN A 677 -27.04 34.10 -4.12
N PHE A 678 -26.33 33.00 -3.84
CA PHE A 678 -24.94 32.82 -4.25
C PHE A 678 -24.79 32.64 -5.77
N ASN A 679 -25.79 32.06 -6.43
CA ASN A 679 -25.78 31.72 -7.86
C ASN A 679 -25.38 32.88 -8.80
N GLN A 680 -25.67 34.13 -8.43
CA GLN A 680 -25.30 35.29 -9.26
C GLN A 680 -23.78 35.49 -9.39
N PHE A 681 -23.00 35.08 -8.37
CA PHE A 681 -21.56 35.32 -8.30
C PHE A 681 -20.71 34.22 -8.95
N ILE A 682 -21.28 33.03 -9.15
CA ILE A 682 -20.53 31.83 -9.53
C ILE A 682 -21.17 31.08 -10.71
N ASP A 683 -20.44 30.15 -11.29
CA ASP A 683 -20.87 29.28 -12.39
C ASP A 683 -21.35 27.91 -11.92
N GLY A 684 -20.95 27.50 -10.71
CA GLY A 684 -21.36 26.23 -10.12
C GLY A 684 -20.76 26.00 -8.74
N TYR A 685 -21.09 24.86 -8.15
CA TYR A 685 -20.65 24.43 -6.82
C TYR A 685 -19.78 23.17 -6.89
N SER A 686 -18.90 23.02 -5.90
CA SER A 686 -18.30 21.73 -5.55
C SER A 686 -18.56 21.45 -4.08
N ILE A 687 -19.31 20.39 -3.78
CA ILE A 687 -19.65 20.03 -2.42
C ILE A 687 -18.39 19.56 -1.71
N GLY A 688 -18.00 20.30 -0.67
CA GLY A 688 -16.99 19.91 0.30
C GLY A 688 -17.61 19.01 1.35
N SER A 689 -17.81 17.75 1.00
CA SER A 689 -18.59 16.78 1.80
C SER A 689 -18.06 16.59 3.23
N ASN A 690 -16.75 16.69 3.43
CA ASN A 690 -16.11 16.64 4.75
C ASN A 690 -16.57 17.79 5.67
N ASP A 691 -16.30 19.04 5.27
CA ASP A 691 -16.62 20.22 6.06
C ASP A 691 -18.13 20.42 6.18
N LEU A 692 -18.89 20.12 5.12
CA LEU A 692 -20.35 20.17 5.14
C LEU A 692 -20.93 19.20 6.19
N THR A 693 -20.39 17.98 6.27
CA THR A 693 -20.82 16.98 7.25
C THR A 693 -20.46 17.42 8.67
N MET A 694 -19.23 17.90 8.88
CA MET A 694 -18.78 18.42 10.18
C MET A 694 -19.69 19.56 10.68
N LEU A 695 -20.04 20.51 9.82
CA LEU A 695 -20.82 21.69 10.20
C LEU A 695 -22.33 21.40 10.33
N LEU A 696 -22.89 20.51 9.51
CA LEU A 696 -24.29 20.12 9.64
C LEU A 696 -24.54 19.27 10.90
N LEU A 697 -23.58 18.42 11.27
CA LEU A 697 -23.69 17.53 12.43
C LEU A 697 -23.10 18.15 13.71
N GLY A 698 -22.36 19.26 13.61
CA GLY A 698 -21.76 19.95 14.75
C GLY A 698 -20.62 19.15 15.40
N LEU A 699 -19.76 18.54 14.58
CA LEU A 699 -18.66 17.68 15.05
C LEU A 699 -17.34 17.98 14.33
N ASP A 700 -16.23 17.65 14.96
CA ASP A 700 -14.90 17.63 14.35
C ASP A 700 -14.46 16.17 14.18
N ARG A 701 -14.19 15.76 12.93
CA ARG A 701 -13.77 14.38 12.64
C ARG A 701 -12.40 14.02 13.23
N ASN A 702 -11.59 15.02 13.56
CA ASN A 702 -10.28 14.83 14.21
C ASN A 702 -10.41 14.73 15.74
N ASN A 703 -11.62 14.87 16.29
CA ASN A 703 -11.88 14.66 17.71
C ASN A 703 -12.35 13.23 17.95
N ASP A 704 -11.48 12.39 18.51
CA ASP A 704 -11.72 10.96 18.75
C ASP A 704 -13.00 10.64 19.52
N THR A 705 -13.49 11.58 20.35
CA THR A 705 -14.71 11.37 21.15
C THR A 705 -15.97 11.35 20.28
N VAL A 706 -15.98 12.11 19.18
CA VAL A 706 -17.18 12.30 18.33
C VAL A 706 -16.95 11.89 16.87
N SER A 707 -15.73 11.53 16.49
CA SER A 707 -15.37 11.12 15.12
C SER A 707 -16.18 9.92 14.62
N SER A 708 -16.58 9.01 15.52
CA SER A 708 -17.47 7.88 15.21
C SER A 708 -18.87 8.29 14.70
N LEU A 709 -19.29 9.53 14.95
CA LEU A 709 -20.56 10.08 14.46
C LEU A 709 -20.44 10.68 13.05
N PHE A 710 -19.23 10.83 12.51
CA PHE A 710 -19.00 11.36 11.17
C PHE A 710 -19.44 10.32 10.12
N ASP A 711 -20.51 10.63 9.38
CA ASP A 711 -20.94 9.85 8.23
C ASP A 711 -21.55 10.78 7.17
N GLU A 712 -20.88 10.87 6.02
CA GLU A 712 -21.30 11.71 4.88
C GLU A 712 -22.62 11.21 4.26
N ARG A 713 -23.01 9.96 4.55
CA ARG A 713 -24.27 9.36 4.09
C ARG A 713 -25.45 9.70 5.00
N ASN A 714 -25.21 10.41 6.10
CA ASN A 714 -26.25 10.83 7.04
C ASN A 714 -27.38 11.56 6.30
N LEU A 715 -28.63 11.32 6.70
CA LEU A 715 -29.81 11.88 6.04
C LEU A 715 -29.79 13.42 6.01
N THR A 716 -29.26 14.07 7.05
CA THR A 716 -29.10 15.54 7.09
C THR A 716 -28.22 16.02 5.94
N VAL A 717 -27.10 15.34 5.69
CA VAL A 717 -26.16 15.66 4.61
C VAL A 717 -26.79 15.39 3.25
N LYS A 718 -27.43 14.22 3.07
CA LYS A 718 -28.13 13.88 1.83
C LYS A 718 -29.23 14.89 1.49
N ARG A 719 -30.05 15.32 2.47
CA ARG A 719 -31.08 16.35 2.27
C ARG A 719 -30.46 17.70 1.87
N ALA A 720 -29.38 18.10 2.52
CA ALA A 720 -28.67 19.33 2.17
C ALA A 720 -28.13 19.29 0.73
N ILE A 721 -27.51 18.17 0.33
CA ILE A 721 -27.01 17.97 -1.04
C ILE A 721 -28.14 17.99 -2.06
N ALA A 722 -29.23 17.27 -1.82
CA ALA A 722 -30.39 17.25 -2.71
C ALA A 722 -31.01 18.65 -2.89
N HIS A 723 -31.13 19.41 -1.80
CA HIS A 723 -31.61 20.79 -1.83
C HIS A 723 -30.68 21.70 -2.66
N LEU A 724 -29.36 21.62 -2.42
CA LEU A 724 -28.38 22.41 -3.17
C LEU A 724 -28.46 22.13 -4.67
N ILE A 725 -28.48 20.86 -5.06
CA ILE A 725 -28.54 20.45 -6.48
C ILE A 725 -29.78 21.08 -7.14
N ALA A 726 -30.94 20.91 -6.52
CA ALA A 726 -32.19 21.47 -7.04
C ALA A 726 -32.17 23.01 -7.14
N ALA A 727 -31.63 23.69 -6.11
CA ALA A 727 -31.55 25.15 -6.07
C ALA A 727 -30.55 25.72 -7.10
N ALA A 728 -29.39 25.08 -7.27
CA ALA A 728 -28.35 25.47 -8.23
C ALA A 728 -28.81 25.28 -9.68
N HIS A 729 -29.40 24.11 -10.00
CA HIS A 729 -29.85 23.81 -11.36
C HIS A 729 -30.97 24.71 -11.85
N LYS A 730 -31.80 25.26 -10.94
CA LYS A 730 -32.86 26.22 -11.30
C LYS A 730 -32.31 27.44 -12.05
N ASP A 731 -31.09 27.86 -11.72
CA ASP A 731 -30.40 28.99 -12.34
C ASP A 731 -29.29 28.53 -13.32
N GLY A 732 -29.31 27.25 -13.74
CA GLY A 732 -28.35 26.67 -14.67
C GLY A 732 -26.93 26.54 -14.11
N LYS A 733 -26.77 26.49 -12.78
CA LYS A 733 -25.47 26.32 -12.12
C LYS A 733 -25.17 24.84 -11.95
N THR A 734 -23.95 24.45 -12.26
CA THR A 734 -23.55 23.05 -12.10
C THR A 734 -23.23 22.74 -10.64
N VAL A 735 -23.35 21.47 -10.26
CA VAL A 735 -22.99 20.97 -8.93
C VAL A 735 -22.13 19.73 -9.08
N SER A 736 -20.95 19.80 -8.47
CA SER A 736 -20.02 18.69 -8.32
C SER A 736 -19.89 18.30 -6.85
N ILE A 737 -19.25 17.16 -6.58
CA ILE A 737 -18.80 16.79 -5.24
C ILE A 737 -17.33 16.37 -5.30
N CYS A 738 -16.57 16.79 -4.30
CA CYS A 738 -15.21 16.34 -4.08
C CYS A 738 -15.11 15.67 -2.70
N GLY A 739 -14.28 14.64 -2.62
CA GLY A 739 -14.15 13.79 -1.42
C GLY A 739 -14.00 12.32 -1.78
N GLN A 740 -13.80 11.48 -0.77
CA GLN A 740 -13.65 10.04 -0.95
C GLN A 740 -15.00 9.31 -0.95
N ALA A 741 -16.06 9.93 -0.41
CA ALA A 741 -17.39 9.33 -0.29
C ALA A 741 -17.92 8.71 -1.59
N PRO A 742 -17.86 9.38 -2.76
CA PRO A 742 -18.37 8.81 -4.01
C PRO A 742 -17.59 7.55 -4.46
N SER A 743 -16.29 7.50 -4.20
CA SER A 743 -15.47 6.33 -4.51
C SER A 743 -15.59 5.20 -3.48
N GLN A 744 -15.83 5.53 -2.22
CA GLN A 744 -15.87 4.57 -1.12
C GLN A 744 -17.25 3.91 -0.97
N TYR A 745 -18.32 4.65 -1.23
CA TYR A 745 -19.70 4.24 -1.02
C TYR A 745 -20.48 4.28 -2.34
N PRO A 746 -20.56 3.17 -3.09
CA PRO A 746 -21.31 3.12 -4.35
C PRO A 746 -22.77 3.56 -4.22
N GLU A 747 -23.43 3.28 -3.09
CA GLU A 747 -24.80 3.70 -2.79
C GLU A 747 -24.94 5.23 -2.65
N PHE A 748 -23.87 5.92 -2.23
CA PHE A 748 -23.85 7.37 -2.16
C PHE A 748 -23.72 7.98 -3.56
N THR A 749 -22.89 7.39 -4.42
CA THR A 749 -22.79 7.78 -5.84
C THR A 749 -24.11 7.53 -6.59
N GLU A 750 -24.78 6.41 -6.33
CA GLU A 750 -26.12 6.15 -6.88
C GLU A 750 -27.11 7.26 -6.46
N PHE A 751 -27.12 7.64 -5.17
CA PHE A 751 -27.94 8.76 -4.68
C PHE A 751 -27.63 10.07 -5.41
N LEU A 752 -26.35 10.42 -5.56
CA LEU A 752 -25.94 11.67 -6.22
C LEU A 752 -26.42 11.72 -7.68
N ILE A 753 -26.29 10.62 -8.42
CA ILE A 753 -26.77 10.49 -9.80
C ILE A 753 -28.30 10.60 -9.86
N GLN A 754 -29.01 9.98 -8.92
CA GLN A 754 -30.47 10.10 -8.83
C GLN A 754 -30.94 11.54 -8.55
N GLN A 755 -30.17 12.31 -7.77
CA GLN A 755 -30.45 13.72 -7.55
C GLN A 755 -30.02 14.62 -8.73
N GLY A 756 -29.26 14.09 -9.68
CA GLY A 756 -28.86 14.78 -10.91
C GLY A 756 -27.51 15.50 -10.83
N ILE A 757 -26.58 15.08 -9.97
CA ILE A 757 -25.23 15.68 -9.88
C ILE A 757 -24.56 15.78 -11.27
N ASP A 758 -23.84 16.88 -11.56
CA ASP A 758 -23.18 17.07 -12.85
C ASP A 758 -21.81 16.38 -12.91
N TYR A 759 -21.06 16.43 -11.80
CA TYR A 759 -19.71 15.85 -11.72
C TYR A 759 -19.46 15.14 -10.38
N VAL A 760 -18.70 14.05 -10.42
CA VAL A 760 -18.10 13.43 -9.24
C VAL A 760 -16.58 13.47 -9.37
N SER A 761 -15.88 14.01 -8.37
CA SER A 761 -14.42 14.12 -8.38
C SER A 761 -13.79 13.16 -7.38
N VAL A 762 -13.05 12.17 -7.89
CA VAL A 762 -12.48 11.04 -7.11
C VAL A 762 -10.96 11.00 -7.21
N ASN A 763 -10.31 10.20 -6.36
CA ASN A 763 -8.86 10.00 -6.46
C ASN A 763 -8.48 9.28 -7.78
N PRO A 764 -7.25 9.48 -8.30
CA PRO A 764 -6.81 8.95 -9.59
C PRO A 764 -7.02 7.44 -9.76
N ASP A 765 -6.76 6.67 -8.71
CA ASP A 765 -6.90 5.20 -8.67
C ASP A 765 -8.35 4.72 -8.83
N MET A 766 -9.33 5.58 -8.53
CA MET A 766 -10.76 5.27 -8.56
C MET A 766 -11.50 5.79 -9.80
N VAL A 767 -10.84 6.55 -10.68
CA VAL A 767 -11.46 7.15 -11.88
C VAL A 767 -12.14 6.11 -12.77
N LYS A 768 -11.43 5.05 -13.17
CA LYS A 768 -11.96 4.01 -14.07
C LYS A 768 -13.15 3.27 -13.45
N THR A 769 -13.02 2.85 -12.19
CA THR A 769 -14.09 2.19 -11.44
C THR A 769 -15.32 3.09 -11.33
N THR A 770 -15.12 4.38 -11.04
CA THR A 770 -16.22 5.35 -10.91
C THR A 770 -16.91 5.59 -12.25
N LYS A 771 -16.17 5.68 -13.37
CA LYS A 771 -16.75 5.76 -14.72
C LYS A 771 -17.68 4.58 -15.02
N HIS A 772 -17.28 3.35 -14.70
CA HIS A 772 -18.15 2.19 -14.87
C HIS A 772 -19.38 2.21 -13.97
N ASN A 773 -19.21 2.60 -12.69
CA ASN A 773 -20.31 2.71 -11.75
C ASN A 773 -21.33 3.75 -12.19
N VAL A 774 -20.88 4.94 -12.61
CA VAL A 774 -21.74 6.00 -13.12
C VAL A 774 -22.54 5.51 -14.34
N ALA A 775 -21.88 4.88 -15.32
CA ALA A 775 -22.56 4.32 -16.48
C ALA A 775 -23.61 3.27 -16.09
N HIS A 776 -23.28 2.40 -15.14
CA HIS A 776 -24.19 1.38 -14.63
C HIS A 776 -25.42 2.00 -13.93
N PHE A 777 -25.21 3.00 -13.07
CA PHE A 777 -26.29 3.65 -12.34
C PHE A 777 -27.19 4.48 -13.24
N GLU A 778 -26.65 5.21 -14.21
CA GLU A 778 -27.45 5.93 -15.20
C GLU A 778 -28.29 4.99 -16.06
N GLN A 779 -27.69 3.88 -16.52
CA GLN A 779 -28.42 2.85 -17.26
C GLN A 779 -29.56 2.28 -16.41
N ARG A 780 -29.32 2.06 -15.12
CA ARG A 780 -30.36 1.60 -14.19
C ARG A 780 -31.49 2.62 -14.03
N VAL A 781 -31.18 3.91 -13.88
CA VAL A 781 -32.20 4.97 -13.82
C VAL A 781 -33.07 4.99 -15.08
N ILE A 782 -32.45 4.82 -16.26
CA ILE A 782 -33.17 4.73 -17.54
C ILE A 782 -34.10 3.51 -17.57
N LEU A 783 -33.61 2.33 -17.18
CA LEU A 783 -34.37 1.08 -17.16
C LEU A 783 -35.52 1.13 -16.14
N ASP A 784 -35.28 1.68 -14.96
CA ASP A 784 -36.28 1.81 -13.90
C ASP A 784 -37.43 2.72 -14.36
N LYS A 785 -37.09 3.85 -15.02
CA LYS A 785 -38.07 4.77 -15.61
C LYS A 785 -38.83 4.15 -16.78
N ALA A 786 -38.17 3.36 -17.63
CA ALA A 786 -38.78 2.73 -18.79
C ALA A 786 -39.70 1.54 -18.42
N THR A 787 -39.33 0.77 -17.39
CA THR A 787 -40.04 -0.45 -17.01
C THR A 787 -41.09 -0.24 -15.92
N GLY A 788 -40.94 0.81 -15.10
CA GLY A 788 -41.76 1.02 -13.90
C GLY A 788 -41.56 -0.04 -12.80
N LYS A 789 -40.54 -0.90 -12.95
CA LYS A 789 -40.22 -2.02 -12.03
C LYS A 789 -39.02 -1.73 -11.12
N GLY A 790 -38.48 -0.52 -11.18
CA GLY A 790 -37.34 -0.10 -10.38
C GLY A 790 -37.62 -0.14 -8.88
N ARG A 791 -36.56 -0.33 -8.09
CA ARG A 791 -36.64 -0.24 -6.64
C ARG A 791 -36.94 1.22 -6.27
N GLN A 792 -38.08 1.47 -5.65
CA GLN A 792 -38.40 2.83 -5.17
C GLN A 792 -37.51 3.16 -3.97
N ASP A 793 -36.77 4.26 -4.06
CA ASP A 793 -36.15 4.84 -2.86
C ASP A 793 -37.26 5.40 -1.98
N GLN A 794 -37.40 4.83 -0.78
CA GLN A 794 -38.41 5.23 0.20
C GLN A 794 -37.94 6.42 1.05
N THR A 795 -36.69 6.86 0.87
CA THR A 795 -36.10 7.95 1.65
C THR A 795 -36.65 9.30 1.19
N ASN A 796 -37.26 10.04 2.11
CA ASN A 796 -37.70 11.40 1.81
C ASN A 796 -36.53 12.39 1.94
N TYR A 797 -36.01 12.85 0.81
CA TYR A 797 -34.96 13.87 0.73
C TYR A 797 -35.47 15.31 0.69
N GLN A 798 -36.79 15.54 0.72
CA GLN A 798 -37.34 16.89 0.86
C GLN A 798 -37.06 17.41 2.28
N TRP A 799 -36.57 18.64 2.34
CA TRP A 799 -36.33 19.42 3.55
C TRP A 799 -37.54 20.30 3.84
#